data_AF-A0A7H0GQ53-F1
#
_entry.id   AF-A0A7H0GQ53-F1
#
_cell.length_a   1.000
_cell.length_b   1.000
_cell.length_c   1.000
_cell.angle_alpha   90.00
_cell.angle_beta   90.00
_cell.angle_gamma   90.00
#
_symmetry.space_group_name_H-M   'P 1'
#
loop_
_entity.id
_entity.type
_entity.pdbx_description
1 polymer ?
#
loop_
_entity_poly.entity_id
_entity_poly.type
_entity_poly.pdbx_seq_one_letter_code
_entity_poly.pdbx_strand_id
1 'polypeptide(L)'
;MLTGLGWHKNSAGTEMDSSSQALVLGNKSPATVTGSGFKGSLLANVGMNIDLVGTAQANGIGVAAMQMKNSQLQVLGNQVTGFVNAFGGAASANMVLVASGEGRKPLSSTQLLVQGNRASNVDALGAKANVLLGTGSLQMPGRSSVNTVLTDATELSNVRASLTDNEASNVTSIGGSALANALTAARSTIKDSQVLSTSNHAKEIRAGGGSAGIGRGTIAQVNLTGVAAANTAAIASSELRNAQLTLADNRAENMTTTGGSALANSVSFTDHRLGGSGYQASLTSNEARNVNAWGGEGSILGGALAEVRVSAAALANAISVQKGELTNRPVHGVDNNRASDVVATGGGAAANSIWLDNATVKGGQIQITDNTAHQIRTTGMSGSVGAGIVASADRNGRALGNTAAMDRQSTVDQSRVTVTGNTSTNVTGLGGMAAANSLAVTEGRVNKTTVTLANNEARNVQSKGGSASVGAGLLYSTSQDSVALANSLSVGGSQLDAKNLYIVGNNASNLNARGGTLMANSVALESGGATAAQLSANGAIVNNTANNMSTTAKSTSGAGGLVSNSSNARAAANSLVLHEDVHMDTASPWAISTNTANGVHAGGGTALVNALAAYRGARIQSSPVTILGNTGENISTGGGASQALGMGSKTNGILAANSVYMEGPDSVSLRSTPVQITANTARQLSAKGGRMNANAVAVNGSGKVQSSTLNVIGNTATNLRSEGEEKTLIGHAIDKGVGQANANAIQVLASLRGATFQLVGNTADNLSATKGLAAANSIVQDDGADMNALNAMVIGNHSSQTSASNGKTALANSIAAEGSSSIKGSSIQVFANRGGARAESGDAVANSVRSRKGGSVSASSVTVAGNNGSSEKGAVNSVDTEGSVRASSITILGNQGSASRGGTINSVTGRGSITGGQIAILGNRGSASDGTANSVTVDGSVGASSITILGNHGTTNGGGTVNSVTGSGSIKASQILIAANSGSARGGGTVNSVSNKGSIAAANITLIGNQGSATGGGTVNSVENKGQLSGMVVIAGNRGSATMGGKVNSLINDGVMTGAVVIAGNQGRSVAGGVSNSVINKGVITGAVTIVGNNTASAAGITSGSVRNIGGAVTGVVGVAGNAAFAANPGYTYVTPSVGVVNNSVTVVPAFNIVSN
;
A
#
# COMPACT_ATOMS: atom_id res chain seq x y z
N MET A 1 -15.11 52.11 -21.55
CA MET A 1 -15.86 52.93 -22.54
C MET A 1 -16.00 52.15 -23.85
N LEU A 2 -17.11 52.32 -24.57
CA LEU A 2 -17.29 51.83 -25.95
C LEU A 2 -16.69 52.83 -26.96
N THR A 3 -15.37 53.08 -26.90
CA THR A 3 -14.73 54.16 -27.69
C THR A 3 -14.57 53.88 -29.18
N GLY A 4 -15.00 52.71 -29.69
CA GLY A 4 -14.92 52.39 -31.13
C GLY A 4 -15.94 53.09 -32.02
N LEU A 5 -17.05 53.61 -31.47
CA LEU A 5 -18.16 54.12 -32.30
C LEU A 5 -18.05 55.61 -32.65
N GLY A 6 -17.20 56.39 -31.98
CA GLY A 6 -17.05 57.83 -32.23
C GLY A 6 -18.10 58.76 -31.60
N TRP A 7 -18.93 58.25 -30.67
CA TRP A 7 -19.99 59.02 -30.02
C TRP A 7 -19.44 59.68 -28.74
N HIS A 8 -19.31 61.02 -28.73
CA HIS A 8 -18.79 61.76 -27.57
C HIS A 8 -19.77 62.81 -27.04
N LYS A 9 -19.91 62.83 -25.70
CA LYS A 9 -20.48 63.90 -24.84
C LYS A 9 -21.98 64.20 -24.98
N ASN A 10 -22.82 63.21 -24.66
CA ASN A 10 -24.00 63.33 -23.75
C ASN A 10 -24.73 61.97 -23.71
N SER A 11 -24.83 61.31 -22.54
CA SER A 11 -25.27 59.91 -22.45
C SER A 11 -26.57 59.70 -21.66
N ALA A 12 -27.67 59.45 -22.38
CA ALA A 12 -28.79 58.59 -22.02
C ALA A 12 -29.59 58.30 -23.31
N GLY A 13 -30.03 57.09 -23.66
CA GLY A 13 -29.85 55.77 -23.05
C GLY A 13 -30.23 54.67 -24.06
N THR A 14 -30.65 53.49 -23.60
CA THR A 14 -31.49 52.55 -24.40
C THR A 14 -32.82 52.38 -23.67
N GLU A 15 -33.93 52.46 -24.40
CA GLU A 15 -35.28 52.03 -24.00
C GLU A 15 -35.93 51.35 -25.22
N MET A 16 -36.71 50.29 -25.04
CA MET A 16 -37.43 49.62 -26.13
C MET A 16 -38.67 48.87 -25.61
N ASP A 17 -39.76 48.92 -26.37
CA ASP A 17 -41.06 48.36 -25.98
C ASP A 17 -41.77 47.64 -27.15
N SER A 18 -43.03 47.96 -27.46
CA SER A 18 -44.21 47.04 -27.43
C SER A 18 -44.10 45.62 -28.03
N SER A 19 -43.10 45.29 -28.85
CA SER A 19 -42.70 43.90 -29.14
C SER A 19 -41.22 43.68 -29.55
N SER A 20 -40.37 44.72 -29.49
CA SER A 20 -38.90 44.78 -29.65
C SER A 20 -38.18 43.70 -30.51
N GLN A 21 -37.68 44.08 -31.69
CA GLN A 21 -36.76 43.26 -32.51
C GLN A 21 -35.68 44.13 -33.18
N ALA A 22 -34.45 43.63 -33.25
CA ALA A 22 -33.37 44.16 -34.10
C ALA A 22 -32.70 43.00 -34.85
N LEU A 23 -32.62 43.10 -36.18
CA LEU A 23 -32.30 41.99 -37.07
C LEU A 23 -31.23 42.38 -38.11
N VAL A 24 -30.19 41.55 -38.24
CA VAL A 24 -29.16 41.62 -39.29
C VAL A 24 -29.17 40.28 -40.02
N LEU A 25 -29.80 40.23 -41.20
CA LEU A 25 -30.13 39.00 -41.92
C LEU A 25 -29.48 38.94 -43.31
N GLY A 26 -28.82 37.82 -43.63
CA GLY A 26 -28.48 37.42 -45.00
C GLY A 26 -27.42 38.26 -45.73
N ASN A 27 -26.70 39.14 -45.04
CA ASN A 27 -25.72 40.03 -45.65
C ASN A 27 -24.51 39.27 -46.19
N LYS A 28 -23.93 39.76 -47.29
CA LYS A 28 -22.67 39.24 -47.86
C LYS A 28 -21.61 40.33 -47.91
N SER A 29 -20.47 40.09 -47.25
CA SER A 29 -19.37 41.05 -47.10
C SER A 29 -18.08 40.48 -47.71
N PRO A 30 -17.89 40.57 -49.05
CA PRO A 30 -16.70 40.07 -49.73
C PRO A 30 -15.54 41.07 -49.77
N ALA A 31 -15.79 42.35 -49.48
CA ALA A 31 -14.78 43.41 -49.49
C ALA A 31 -14.00 43.46 -48.17
N THR A 32 -12.75 43.95 -48.24
CA THR A 32 -11.91 44.18 -47.06
C THR A 32 -12.43 45.33 -46.22
N VAL A 33 -12.58 45.11 -44.91
CA VAL A 33 -12.95 46.12 -43.91
C VAL A 33 -11.75 46.37 -43.00
N THR A 34 -11.12 47.55 -43.10
CA THR A 34 -9.93 47.90 -42.31
C THR A 34 -10.20 49.05 -41.36
N GLY A 35 -9.84 48.89 -40.08
CA GLY A 35 -9.88 49.94 -39.06
C GLY A 35 -8.47 50.22 -38.52
N SER A 36 -8.03 51.48 -38.58
CA SER A 36 -6.69 51.90 -38.11
C SER A 36 -6.78 52.92 -36.97
N GLY A 37 -6.31 52.54 -35.79
CA GLY A 37 -6.10 53.46 -34.67
C GLY A 37 -4.74 54.15 -34.78
N PHE A 38 -4.74 55.48 -34.76
CA PHE A 38 -3.51 56.29 -34.79
C PHE A 38 -3.36 57.09 -33.48
N LYS A 39 -2.19 57.01 -32.83
CA LYS A 39 -1.82 58.00 -31.80
C LYS A 39 -1.07 59.15 -32.47
N GLY A 40 -1.81 60.18 -32.87
CA GLY A 40 -1.25 61.40 -33.43
C GLY A 40 -0.97 62.44 -32.33
N SER A 41 0.30 62.76 -32.10
CA SER A 41 0.66 64.02 -31.44
C SER A 41 0.42 65.16 -32.43
N LEU A 42 -0.77 65.78 -32.34
CA LEU A 42 -1.01 67.06 -33.02
C LEU A 42 -0.27 68.15 -32.25
N LEU A 43 0.57 68.91 -32.97
CA LEU A 43 1.40 69.99 -32.43
C LEU A 43 0.55 71.19 -31.97
N ALA A 44 -0.10 71.06 -30.81
CA ALA A 44 -0.78 72.14 -30.10
C ALA A 44 -0.53 72.02 -28.59
N ASN A 45 -0.05 73.10 -27.98
CA ASN A 45 0.28 73.19 -26.54
C ASN A 45 -0.97 73.13 -25.63
N VAL A 46 -1.59 71.96 -25.45
CA VAL A 46 -2.38 71.59 -24.24
C VAL A 46 -2.28 70.06 -24.05
N GLY A 47 -2.04 69.60 -22.81
CA GLY A 47 -1.76 68.19 -22.50
C GLY A 47 -2.94 67.22 -22.63
N MET A 48 -3.37 66.90 -23.86
CA MET A 48 -4.29 65.79 -24.15
C MET A 48 -3.68 64.79 -25.14
N ASN A 49 -3.33 63.59 -24.66
CA ASN A 49 -3.10 62.45 -25.53
C ASN A 49 -4.45 61.92 -26.03
N ILE A 50 -4.62 61.83 -27.36
CA ILE A 50 -5.79 61.19 -27.97
C ILE A 50 -5.42 59.77 -28.39
N ASP A 51 -5.96 58.81 -27.66
CA ASP A 51 -5.82 57.38 -27.90
C ASP A 51 -6.92 56.88 -28.86
N LEU A 52 -6.70 56.97 -30.18
CA LEU A 52 -7.63 56.35 -31.15
C LEU A 52 -7.45 54.83 -31.18
N VAL A 53 -8.50 54.11 -30.79
CA VAL A 53 -8.61 52.65 -30.91
C VAL A 53 -9.13 52.31 -32.30
N GLY A 54 -8.40 51.49 -33.06
CA GLY A 54 -8.83 51.05 -34.39
C GLY A 54 -9.93 49.99 -34.28
N THR A 55 -11.11 50.23 -34.88
CA THR A 55 -12.17 49.22 -34.94
C THR A 55 -12.64 48.94 -36.36
N ALA A 56 -12.78 47.66 -36.68
CA ALA A 56 -13.33 47.16 -37.94
C ALA A 56 -14.51 46.23 -37.63
N GLN A 57 -15.69 46.50 -38.18
CA GLN A 57 -16.90 45.73 -37.87
C GLN A 57 -17.71 45.41 -39.14
N ALA A 58 -18.20 44.17 -39.24
CA ALA A 58 -19.11 43.71 -40.29
C ALA A 58 -20.33 43.01 -39.67
N ASN A 59 -21.52 43.32 -40.16
CA ASN A 59 -22.79 42.63 -39.85
C ASN A 59 -23.06 42.45 -38.33
N GLY A 60 -22.87 43.51 -37.52
CA GLY A 60 -23.05 43.46 -36.07
C GLY A 60 -24.21 44.30 -35.54
N ILE A 61 -24.72 43.93 -34.37
CA ILE A 61 -25.66 44.70 -33.54
C ILE A 61 -24.91 45.16 -32.28
N GLY A 62 -24.97 46.46 -31.95
CA GLY A 62 -24.41 47.02 -30.72
C GLY A 62 -25.43 47.87 -29.98
N VAL A 63 -25.65 47.58 -28.69
CA VAL A 63 -26.64 48.25 -27.82
C VAL A 63 -25.97 48.77 -26.56
N ALA A 64 -26.26 50.01 -26.17
CA ALA A 64 -25.59 50.71 -25.08
C ALA A 64 -26.55 51.44 -24.12
N ALA A 65 -26.42 51.20 -22.81
CA ALA A 65 -27.18 51.84 -21.71
C ALA A 65 -28.65 51.39 -21.50
N MET A 66 -28.92 50.11 -21.79
CA MET A 66 -30.11 49.22 -21.66
C MET A 66 -31.40 49.64 -20.88
N GLN A 67 -32.53 49.44 -21.56
CA GLN A 67 -33.84 48.91 -21.13
C GLN A 67 -34.52 48.36 -22.41
N MET A 68 -35.11 47.16 -22.41
CA MET A 68 -35.87 46.64 -23.57
C MET A 68 -36.97 45.66 -23.10
N LYS A 69 -38.12 45.58 -23.79
CA LYS A 69 -39.27 44.73 -23.43
C LYS A 69 -39.78 43.97 -24.66
N ASN A 70 -39.94 42.65 -24.52
CA ASN A 70 -40.24 41.64 -25.58
C ASN A 70 -39.09 41.35 -26.58
N SER A 71 -37.85 41.67 -26.21
CA SER A 71 -36.71 41.85 -27.12
C SER A 71 -36.22 40.61 -27.88
N GLN A 72 -35.89 40.81 -29.16
CA GLN A 72 -35.12 39.86 -29.98
C GLN A 72 -33.94 40.59 -30.66
N LEU A 73 -32.70 40.22 -30.36
CA LEU A 73 -31.49 40.67 -31.08
C LEU A 73 -30.96 39.51 -31.92
N GLN A 74 -31.01 39.63 -33.24
CA GLN A 74 -30.85 38.51 -34.17
C GLN A 74 -29.83 38.82 -35.28
N VAL A 75 -28.78 38.00 -35.40
CA VAL A 75 -27.78 38.06 -36.47
C VAL A 75 -27.81 36.72 -37.20
N LEU A 76 -28.41 36.67 -38.39
CA LEU A 76 -28.83 35.43 -39.04
C LEU A 76 -28.28 35.29 -40.46
N GLY A 77 -27.71 34.14 -40.81
CA GLY A 77 -27.39 33.77 -42.20
C GLY A 77 -26.39 34.67 -42.94
N ASN A 78 -25.62 35.50 -42.23
CA ASN A 78 -24.68 36.44 -42.83
C ASN A 78 -23.37 35.74 -43.26
N GLN A 79 -22.69 36.26 -44.28
CA GLN A 79 -21.47 35.71 -44.86
C GLN A 79 -20.38 36.79 -44.96
N VAL A 80 -19.28 36.65 -44.22
CA VAL A 80 -18.11 37.54 -44.30
C VAL A 80 -16.93 36.77 -44.88
N THR A 81 -16.54 37.09 -46.11
CA THR A 81 -15.44 36.41 -46.82
C THR A 81 -14.26 37.32 -47.13
N GLY A 82 -14.46 38.65 -47.12
CA GLY A 82 -13.39 39.64 -47.17
C GLY A 82 -12.65 39.75 -45.83
N PHE A 83 -11.41 40.23 -45.87
CA PHE A 83 -10.60 40.44 -44.67
C PHE A 83 -11.21 41.51 -43.76
N VAL A 84 -11.31 41.25 -42.45
CA VAL A 84 -11.72 42.25 -41.46
C VAL A 84 -10.55 42.50 -40.51
N ASN A 85 -9.85 43.61 -40.72
CA ASN A 85 -8.54 43.87 -40.12
C ASN A 85 -8.57 45.11 -39.21
N ALA A 86 -8.15 44.97 -37.95
CA ALA A 86 -8.03 46.09 -37.02
C ALA A 86 -6.59 46.28 -36.52
N PHE A 87 -6.02 47.47 -36.76
CA PHE A 87 -4.74 47.89 -36.20
C PHE A 87 -4.96 48.79 -34.99
N GLY A 88 -4.47 48.38 -33.81
CA GLY A 88 -4.62 49.12 -32.56
C GLY A 88 -6.01 48.99 -31.91
N GLY A 89 -6.71 47.86 -32.08
CA GLY A 89 -8.01 47.66 -31.42
C GLY A 89 -8.74 46.36 -31.80
N ALA A 90 -10.00 46.48 -32.25
CA ALA A 90 -10.93 45.35 -32.36
C ALA A 90 -11.48 45.11 -33.78
N ALA A 91 -11.32 43.90 -34.29
CA ALA A 91 -11.97 43.40 -35.50
C ALA A 91 -13.18 42.54 -35.11
N SER A 92 -14.33 42.69 -35.77
CA SER A 92 -15.52 41.89 -35.45
C SER A 92 -16.44 41.60 -36.64
N ALA A 93 -17.00 40.39 -36.68
CA ALA A 93 -17.92 39.94 -37.71
C ALA A 93 -19.12 39.21 -37.08
N ASN A 94 -20.33 39.46 -37.60
CA ASN A 94 -21.57 38.74 -37.25
C ASN A 94 -21.86 38.70 -35.74
N MET A 95 -21.79 39.86 -35.06
CA MET A 95 -21.79 39.91 -33.58
C MET A 95 -23.04 40.56 -32.96
N VAL A 96 -23.36 40.19 -31.71
CA VAL A 96 -24.28 40.94 -30.84
C VAL A 96 -23.49 41.47 -29.63
N LEU A 97 -23.51 42.77 -29.40
CA LEU A 97 -22.84 43.45 -28.28
C LEU A 97 -23.84 44.22 -27.43
N VAL A 98 -23.83 43.97 -26.13
CA VAL A 98 -24.71 44.59 -25.13
C VAL A 98 -23.86 45.11 -23.98
N ALA A 99 -23.93 46.42 -23.66
CA ALA A 99 -23.20 46.98 -22.53
C ALA A 99 -23.94 48.15 -21.85
N SER A 100 -23.86 48.25 -20.53
CA SER A 100 -24.50 49.38 -19.80
C SER A 100 -23.72 50.70 -19.87
N GLY A 101 -22.38 50.63 -19.97
CA GLY A 101 -21.49 51.79 -19.83
C GLY A 101 -21.31 52.29 -18.39
N GLU A 102 -22.41 52.34 -17.62
CA GLU A 102 -22.50 52.79 -16.24
C GLU A 102 -23.39 51.84 -15.41
N GLY A 103 -22.87 51.30 -14.30
CA GLY A 103 -23.63 50.41 -13.40
C GLY A 103 -24.07 49.08 -14.03
N ARG A 104 -24.90 48.30 -13.32
CA ARG A 104 -25.65 47.18 -13.92
C ARG A 104 -27.02 47.71 -14.38
N LYS A 105 -27.46 47.36 -15.60
CA LYS A 105 -28.80 47.70 -16.13
C LYS A 105 -29.56 46.46 -16.62
N PRO A 106 -30.90 46.39 -16.44
CA PRO A 106 -31.68 45.20 -16.79
C PRO A 106 -31.93 45.04 -18.29
N LEU A 107 -31.93 43.78 -18.72
CA LEU A 107 -32.41 43.29 -20.01
C LEU A 107 -33.24 42.03 -19.76
N SER A 108 -34.57 42.15 -19.86
CA SER A 108 -35.51 41.09 -19.48
C SER A 108 -36.20 40.45 -20.69
N SER A 109 -36.55 39.17 -20.56
CA SER A 109 -37.37 38.42 -21.53
C SER A 109 -36.87 38.53 -22.98
N THR A 110 -35.55 38.35 -23.16
CA THR A 110 -34.85 38.67 -24.42
C THR A 110 -34.29 37.43 -25.11
N GLN A 111 -34.44 37.34 -26.43
CA GLN A 111 -33.71 36.38 -27.26
C GLN A 111 -32.47 37.04 -27.88
N LEU A 112 -31.30 36.41 -27.73
CA LEU A 112 -30.05 36.81 -28.38
C LEU A 112 -29.65 35.67 -29.34
N LEU A 113 -29.85 35.84 -30.64
CA LEU A 113 -29.68 34.77 -31.62
C LEU A 113 -28.55 35.12 -32.60
N VAL A 114 -27.55 34.25 -32.69
CA VAL A 114 -26.53 34.28 -33.75
C VAL A 114 -26.61 32.93 -34.45
N GLN A 115 -27.22 32.87 -35.63
CA GLN A 115 -27.53 31.59 -36.28
C GLN A 115 -27.14 31.53 -37.76
N GLY A 116 -26.56 30.41 -38.19
CA GLY A 116 -26.30 30.11 -39.61
C GLY A 116 -25.29 31.04 -40.28
N ASN A 117 -24.53 31.81 -39.51
CA ASN A 117 -23.58 32.79 -40.05
C ASN A 117 -22.27 32.11 -40.42
N ARG A 118 -21.59 32.64 -41.44
CA ARG A 118 -20.26 32.21 -41.87
C ARG A 118 -19.32 33.40 -41.89
N ALA A 119 -18.11 33.23 -41.36
CA ALA A 119 -17.09 34.28 -41.39
C ALA A 119 -15.68 33.71 -41.41
N SER A 120 -14.81 34.37 -42.19
CA SER A 120 -13.41 34.00 -42.38
C SER A 120 -12.49 35.21 -42.39
N ASN A 121 -11.23 35.04 -41.96
CA ASN A 121 -10.15 36.02 -42.12
C ASN A 121 -10.39 37.33 -41.34
N VAL A 122 -10.49 37.21 -40.02
CA VAL A 122 -10.76 38.34 -39.10
C VAL A 122 -9.58 38.51 -38.15
N ASP A 123 -8.80 39.57 -38.35
CA ASP A 123 -7.50 39.76 -37.70
C ASP A 123 -7.45 41.06 -36.87
N ALA A 124 -7.02 40.96 -35.61
CA ALA A 124 -6.87 42.12 -34.73
C ALA A 124 -5.46 42.22 -34.12
N LEU A 125 -4.76 43.30 -34.45
CA LEU A 125 -3.38 43.56 -34.07
C LEU A 125 -3.34 44.63 -32.97
N GLY A 126 -2.97 44.23 -31.75
CA GLY A 126 -2.75 45.13 -30.62
C GLY A 126 -1.50 46.00 -30.82
N ALA A 127 -1.55 47.24 -30.32
CA ALA A 127 -0.46 48.19 -30.46
C ALA A 127 0.42 48.25 -29.20
N LYS A 128 1.74 48.27 -29.37
CA LYS A 128 2.72 48.61 -28.31
C LYS A 128 3.23 50.03 -28.54
N ALA A 129 3.19 50.88 -27.51
CA ALA A 129 3.76 52.22 -27.54
C ALA A 129 4.89 52.38 -26.52
N ASN A 130 6.06 52.81 -27.00
CA ASN A 130 7.12 53.36 -26.15
C ASN A 130 6.79 54.82 -25.88
N VAL A 131 6.46 55.17 -24.64
CA VAL A 131 6.20 56.56 -24.23
C VAL A 131 7.51 57.19 -23.75
N LEU A 132 7.95 58.28 -24.39
CA LEU A 132 9.19 58.99 -24.05
C LEU A 132 9.05 59.90 -22.81
N LEU A 133 8.32 59.45 -21.78
CA LEU A 133 8.15 60.14 -20.50
C LEU A 133 7.96 59.10 -19.38
N GLY A 134 9.05 58.72 -18.71
CA GLY A 134 9.04 57.99 -17.43
C GLY A 134 8.58 56.52 -17.48
N THR A 135 9.54 55.60 -17.67
CA THR A 135 9.53 54.18 -17.22
C THR A 135 8.32 53.26 -17.50
N GLY A 136 7.31 53.68 -18.28
CA GLY A 136 6.14 52.85 -18.61
C GLY A 136 5.89 52.71 -20.12
N SER A 137 5.80 51.48 -20.63
CA SER A 137 5.23 51.20 -21.96
C SER A 137 3.73 50.92 -21.82
N LEU A 138 2.93 51.46 -22.74
CA LEU A 138 1.48 51.28 -22.76
C LEU A 138 1.11 50.36 -23.93
N GLN A 139 0.52 49.20 -23.64
CA GLN A 139 0.08 48.23 -24.63
C GLN A 139 -1.45 48.24 -24.74
N MET A 140 -1.97 48.38 -25.96
CA MET A 140 -3.39 48.22 -26.29
C MET A 140 -3.64 46.77 -26.76
N PRO A 141 -4.57 46.02 -26.14
CA PRO A 141 -4.86 44.65 -26.53
C PRO A 141 -5.68 44.58 -27.82
N GLY A 142 -5.29 43.69 -28.73
CA GLY A 142 -6.10 43.34 -29.90
C GLY A 142 -7.31 42.48 -29.53
N ARG A 143 -8.43 42.60 -30.25
CA ARG A 143 -9.53 41.63 -30.13
C ARG A 143 -10.17 41.29 -31.47
N SER A 144 -10.13 40.03 -31.86
CA SER A 144 -10.90 39.50 -32.98
C SER A 144 -12.14 38.76 -32.45
N SER A 145 -13.31 38.97 -33.07
CA SER A 145 -14.59 38.43 -32.58
C SER A 145 -15.53 38.06 -33.73
N VAL A 146 -15.83 36.77 -33.89
CA VAL A 146 -16.58 36.22 -35.01
C VAL A 146 -17.77 35.39 -34.52
N ASN A 147 -18.96 35.69 -35.03
CA ASN A 147 -20.21 35.02 -34.65
C ASN A 147 -20.46 35.04 -33.11
N THR A 148 -20.15 36.15 -32.44
CA THR A 148 -20.12 36.22 -30.96
C THR A 148 -21.30 36.95 -30.33
N VAL A 149 -21.67 36.56 -29.11
CA VAL A 149 -22.53 37.34 -28.20
C VAL A 149 -21.68 37.88 -27.04
N LEU A 150 -21.59 39.19 -26.88
CA LEU A 150 -20.78 39.84 -25.86
C LEU A 150 -21.68 40.71 -24.95
N THR A 151 -21.72 40.44 -23.65
CA THR A 151 -22.49 41.22 -22.66
C THR A 151 -21.59 41.75 -21.55
N ASP A 152 -21.70 43.04 -21.23
CA ASP A 152 -20.92 43.67 -20.15
C ASP A 152 -21.82 44.49 -19.21
N ALA A 153 -21.62 44.31 -17.90
CA ALA A 153 -22.33 45.01 -16.84
C ALA A 153 -23.87 45.07 -17.03
N THR A 154 -24.48 43.94 -17.41
CA THR A 154 -25.92 43.84 -17.73
C THR A 154 -26.62 42.84 -16.81
N GLU A 155 -27.88 43.08 -16.43
CA GLU A 155 -28.72 42.13 -15.69
C GLU A 155 -29.67 41.43 -16.66
N LEU A 156 -29.24 40.30 -17.18
CA LEU A 156 -30.01 39.39 -18.02
C LEU A 156 -31.01 38.62 -17.15
N SER A 157 -32.31 38.73 -17.45
CA SER A 157 -33.37 37.96 -16.80
C SER A 157 -34.32 37.33 -17.82
N ASN A 158 -34.68 36.06 -17.67
CA ASN A 158 -35.47 35.32 -18.67
C ASN A 158 -34.88 35.41 -20.11
N VAL A 159 -33.55 35.36 -20.24
CA VAL A 159 -32.85 35.53 -21.53
C VAL A 159 -32.56 34.15 -22.16
N ARG A 160 -32.78 34.03 -23.47
CA ARG A 160 -32.31 32.89 -24.27
C ARG A 160 -31.25 33.36 -25.25
N ALA A 161 -29.98 33.10 -24.94
CA ALA A 161 -28.88 33.32 -25.86
C ALA A 161 -28.61 32.02 -26.63
N SER A 162 -28.58 32.07 -27.97
CA SER A 162 -28.39 30.89 -28.83
C SER A 162 -27.38 31.20 -29.93
N LEU A 163 -26.31 30.41 -29.98
CA LEU A 163 -25.33 30.38 -31.06
C LEU A 163 -25.50 29.04 -31.79
N THR A 164 -26.05 29.04 -32.99
CA THR A 164 -26.47 27.79 -33.67
C THR A 164 -26.02 27.75 -35.14
N ASP A 165 -25.52 26.60 -35.62
CA ASP A 165 -25.15 26.38 -37.03
C ASP A 165 -24.13 27.40 -37.62
N ASN A 166 -23.29 28.03 -36.79
CA ASN A 166 -22.33 29.03 -37.26
C ASN A 166 -20.98 28.42 -37.68
N GLU A 167 -20.35 29.01 -38.68
CA GLU A 167 -19.02 28.65 -39.18
C GLU A 167 -18.04 29.82 -39.02
N ALA A 168 -16.91 29.58 -38.36
CA ALA A 168 -15.85 30.57 -38.15
C ALA A 168 -14.48 29.98 -38.53
N SER A 169 -13.71 30.71 -39.35
CA SER A 169 -12.38 30.29 -39.77
C SER A 169 -11.36 31.43 -39.78
N ASN A 170 -10.07 31.12 -39.61
CA ASN A 170 -8.97 32.10 -39.68
C ASN A 170 -9.23 33.36 -38.84
N VAL A 171 -9.32 33.16 -37.52
CA VAL A 171 -9.60 34.25 -36.57
C VAL A 171 -8.34 34.50 -35.75
N THR A 172 -7.64 35.60 -36.01
CA THR A 172 -6.33 35.88 -35.41
C THR A 172 -6.38 37.09 -34.48
N SER A 173 -5.70 37.02 -33.34
CA SER A 173 -5.36 38.22 -32.58
C SER A 173 -3.94 38.20 -32.04
N ILE A 174 -3.22 39.30 -32.28
CA ILE A 174 -1.92 39.58 -31.67
C ILE A 174 -2.12 40.66 -30.60
N GLY A 175 -1.51 40.50 -29.44
CA GLY A 175 -1.65 41.38 -28.28
C GLY A 175 -2.92 41.18 -27.43
N GLY A 176 -3.82 40.25 -27.75
CA GLY A 176 -5.06 40.05 -26.98
C GLY A 176 -5.83 38.76 -27.27
N SER A 177 -7.08 38.85 -27.74
CA SER A 177 -8.01 37.70 -27.80
C SER A 177 -8.63 37.43 -29.17
N ALA A 178 -8.77 36.16 -29.53
CA ALA A 178 -9.48 35.68 -30.71
C ALA A 178 -10.70 34.86 -30.26
N LEU A 179 -11.91 35.31 -30.60
CA LEU A 179 -13.17 34.74 -30.15
C LEU A 179 -14.00 34.29 -31.37
N ALA A 180 -14.37 33.02 -31.44
CA ALA A 180 -15.12 32.44 -32.55
C ALA A 180 -16.31 31.62 -32.02
N ASN A 181 -17.52 31.90 -32.52
CA ASN A 181 -18.78 31.30 -32.04
C ASN A 181 -18.89 31.35 -30.50
N ALA A 182 -18.46 32.47 -29.89
CA ALA A 182 -18.25 32.56 -28.45
C ALA A 182 -19.28 33.48 -27.77
N LEU A 183 -19.74 33.08 -26.59
CA LEU A 183 -20.50 33.94 -25.69
C LEU A 183 -19.59 34.43 -24.55
N THR A 184 -19.56 35.74 -24.32
CA THR A 184 -18.81 36.34 -23.19
C THR A 184 -19.72 37.19 -22.33
N ALA A 185 -19.75 36.95 -21.02
CA ALA A 185 -20.47 37.79 -20.06
C ALA A 185 -19.54 38.32 -18.95
N ALA A 186 -19.46 39.64 -18.80
CA ALA A 186 -18.60 40.30 -17.83
C ALA A 186 -19.41 41.18 -16.86
N ARG A 187 -19.08 41.16 -15.56
CA ARG A 187 -19.68 42.00 -14.50
C ARG A 187 -21.22 42.01 -14.47
N SER A 188 -21.85 40.96 -14.99
CA SER A 188 -23.29 40.88 -15.29
C SER A 188 -24.05 40.04 -14.25
N THR A 189 -25.38 40.04 -14.31
CA THR A 189 -26.23 39.06 -13.62
C THR A 189 -26.99 38.27 -14.68
N ILE A 190 -27.08 36.94 -14.55
CA ILE A 190 -27.77 36.04 -15.47
C ILE A 190 -28.77 35.22 -14.67
N LYS A 191 -30.06 35.54 -14.81
CA LYS A 191 -31.15 34.99 -14.01
C LYS A 191 -32.17 34.28 -14.89
N ASP A 192 -32.59 33.08 -14.50
CA ASP A 192 -33.66 32.30 -15.16
C ASP A 192 -33.45 32.20 -16.69
N SER A 193 -32.20 31.99 -17.12
CA SER A 193 -31.76 32.19 -18.51
C SER A 193 -31.08 30.95 -19.08
N GLN A 194 -31.23 30.76 -20.39
CA GLN A 194 -30.66 29.65 -21.15
C GLN A 194 -29.59 30.17 -22.12
N VAL A 195 -28.41 29.54 -22.10
CA VAL A 195 -27.36 29.69 -23.12
C VAL A 195 -27.25 28.38 -23.88
N LEU A 196 -27.49 28.42 -25.19
CA LEU A 196 -27.37 27.30 -26.09
C LEU A 196 -26.26 27.59 -27.11
N SER A 197 -25.35 26.65 -27.30
CA SER A 197 -24.34 26.68 -28.35
C SER A 197 -24.33 25.33 -29.05
N THR A 198 -24.93 25.24 -30.24
CA THR A 198 -25.18 23.95 -30.91
C THR A 198 -24.74 23.93 -32.36
N SER A 199 -24.16 22.81 -32.79
CA SER A 199 -23.81 22.55 -34.20
C SER A 199 -22.85 23.59 -34.81
N ASN A 200 -22.06 24.29 -34.00
CA ASN A 200 -21.13 25.31 -34.50
C ASN A 200 -19.79 24.69 -34.91
N HIS A 201 -19.19 25.20 -35.98
CA HIS A 201 -17.88 24.82 -36.48
C HIS A 201 -16.91 26.00 -36.37
N ALA A 202 -15.76 25.78 -35.72
CA ALA A 202 -14.72 26.78 -35.55
C ALA A 202 -13.35 26.16 -35.87
N LYS A 203 -12.58 26.81 -36.74
CA LYS A 203 -11.29 26.27 -37.21
C LYS A 203 -10.22 27.35 -37.32
N GLU A 204 -8.99 27.03 -36.98
CA GLU A 204 -7.83 27.91 -37.17
C GLU A 204 -7.93 29.24 -36.41
N ILE A 205 -8.17 29.10 -35.10
CA ILE A 205 -8.30 30.22 -34.15
C ILE A 205 -6.95 30.45 -33.46
N ARG A 206 -6.40 31.66 -33.57
CA ARG A 206 -5.02 31.97 -33.17
C ARG A 206 -4.96 33.21 -32.29
N ALA A 207 -4.32 33.12 -31.12
CA ALA A 207 -4.07 34.26 -30.23
C ALA A 207 -2.60 34.33 -29.78
N GLY A 208 -2.10 35.50 -29.39
CA GLY A 208 -0.85 35.56 -28.62
C GLY A 208 -0.30 36.95 -28.33
N GLY A 209 0.80 37.04 -27.59
CA GLY A 209 1.69 38.22 -27.58
C GLY A 209 1.32 39.41 -26.67
N GLY A 210 0.67 39.17 -25.54
CA GLY A 210 0.42 40.20 -24.52
C GLY A 210 1.41 40.18 -23.36
N SER A 211 2.38 41.10 -23.32
CA SER A 211 3.06 41.43 -22.06
C SER A 211 2.08 42.13 -21.12
N ALA A 212 2.01 41.73 -19.86
CA ALA A 212 1.14 42.35 -18.85
C ALA A 212 1.63 43.77 -18.50
N GLY A 213 1.36 44.74 -19.37
CA GLY A 213 1.70 46.15 -19.16
C GLY A 213 0.88 46.73 -18.01
N ILE A 214 1.56 47.23 -16.98
CA ILE A 214 0.94 47.88 -15.82
C ILE A 214 0.46 49.28 -16.21
N GLY A 215 -0.69 49.35 -16.88
CA GLY A 215 -1.38 50.60 -17.22
C GLY A 215 -2.58 50.82 -16.29
N ARG A 216 -2.54 51.86 -15.45
CA ARG A 216 -3.74 52.33 -14.71
C ARG A 216 -4.69 53.05 -15.67
N GLY A 217 -5.53 52.32 -16.39
CA GLY A 217 -6.48 52.88 -17.37
C GLY A 217 -7.59 51.90 -17.74
N THR A 218 -8.84 52.29 -17.46
CA THR A 218 -10.08 51.51 -17.57
C THR A 218 -10.42 51.01 -18.99
N ILE A 219 -10.43 49.69 -19.21
CA ILE A 219 -11.24 49.05 -20.27
C ILE A 219 -12.04 47.88 -19.69
N ALA A 220 -13.31 47.81 -20.08
CA ALA A 220 -14.28 46.81 -19.63
C ALA A 220 -14.06 45.47 -20.37
N GLN A 221 -13.09 44.69 -19.92
CA GLN A 221 -12.75 43.39 -20.49
C GLN A 221 -12.66 42.31 -19.42
N VAL A 222 -13.18 41.12 -19.74
CA VAL A 222 -12.64 39.88 -19.16
C VAL A 222 -11.14 39.88 -19.50
N ASN A 223 -10.28 39.50 -18.55
CA ASN A 223 -8.83 39.59 -18.71
C ASN A 223 -8.30 38.51 -19.68
N LEU A 224 -8.59 38.67 -20.98
CA LEU A 224 -8.43 37.71 -22.06
C LEU A 224 -7.14 37.96 -22.88
N THR A 225 -6.11 38.51 -22.26
CA THR A 225 -4.79 38.64 -22.89
C THR A 225 -4.23 37.24 -23.23
N GLY A 226 -4.04 36.98 -24.52
CA GLY A 226 -3.59 35.68 -25.02
C GLY A 226 -4.66 34.59 -25.06
N VAL A 227 -5.95 34.91 -25.16
CA VAL A 227 -7.01 33.89 -25.20
C VAL A 227 -7.52 33.62 -26.62
N ALA A 228 -7.43 32.37 -27.06
CA ALA A 228 -8.10 31.84 -28.24
C ALA A 228 -9.31 31.01 -27.78
N ALA A 229 -10.53 31.40 -28.15
CA ALA A 229 -11.75 30.73 -27.72
C ALA A 229 -12.66 30.38 -28.91
N ALA A 230 -13.04 29.11 -29.01
CA ALA A 230 -13.93 28.56 -30.03
C ALA A 230 -15.14 27.88 -29.38
N ASN A 231 -16.35 28.14 -29.88
CA ASN A 231 -17.60 27.53 -29.42
C ASN A 231 -17.73 27.57 -27.88
N THR A 232 -17.35 28.69 -27.26
CA THR A 232 -17.03 28.78 -25.83
C THR A 232 -17.92 29.78 -25.10
N ALA A 233 -18.34 29.45 -23.88
CA ALA A 233 -19.02 30.37 -22.98
C ALA A 233 -18.07 30.82 -21.85
N ALA A 234 -17.68 32.10 -21.85
CA ALA A 234 -16.76 32.69 -20.88
C ALA A 234 -17.47 33.73 -19.99
N ILE A 235 -17.54 33.48 -18.68
CA ILE A 235 -18.33 34.28 -17.74
C ILE A 235 -17.44 34.75 -16.59
N ALA A 236 -17.28 36.07 -16.42
CA ALA A 236 -16.38 36.63 -15.41
C ALA A 236 -17.04 37.72 -14.56
N SER A 237 -16.70 37.77 -13.27
CA SER A 237 -17.21 38.75 -12.29
C SER A 237 -18.75 38.86 -12.25
N SER A 238 -19.42 37.78 -12.64
CA SER A 238 -20.86 37.76 -12.91
C SER A 238 -21.59 36.87 -11.92
N GLU A 239 -22.88 37.14 -11.76
CA GLU A 239 -23.78 36.37 -10.91
C GLU A 239 -24.69 35.48 -11.74
N LEU A 240 -24.87 34.22 -11.36
CA LEU A 240 -25.80 33.30 -12.03
C LEU A 240 -26.88 32.82 -11.06
N ARG A 241 -28.13 32.74 -11.54
CA ARG A 241 -29.29 32.26 -10.80
C ARG A 241 -30.17 31.45 -11.76
N ASN A 242 -30.44 30.17 -11.46
CA ASN A 242 -31.26 29.30 -12.31
C ASN A 242 -30.86 29.33 -13.80
N ALA A 243 -29.55 29.28 -14.07
CA ALA A 243 -28.99 29.43 -15.42
C ALA A 243 -28.60 28.07 -16.02
N GLN A 244 -29.01 27.83 -17.25
CA GLN A 244 -28.72 26.60 -18.00
C GLN A 244 -27.76 26.91 -19.15
N LEU A 245 -26.62 26.24 -19.19
CA LEU A 245 -25.62 26.37 -20.25
C LEU A 245 -25.46 25.02 -20.94
N THR A 246 -25.68 24.96 -22.26
CA THR A 246 -25.58 23.73 -23.05
C THR A 246 -24.74 23.99 -24.30
N LEU A 247 -23.58 23.32 -24.37
CA LEU A 247 -22.76 23.25 -25.58
C LEU A 247 -22.88 21.83 -26.13
N ALA A 248 -23.53 21.64 -27.28
CA ALA A 248 -23.68 20.32 -27.89
C ALA A 248 -23.35 20.29 -29.39
N ASP A 249 -22.83 19.15 -29.85
CA ASP A 249 -22.55 18.87 -31.26
C ASP A 249 -21.62 19.90 -31.95
N ASN A 250 -20.79 20.63 -31.18
CA ASN A 250 -19.87 21.62 -31.71
C ASN A 250 -18.52 20.99 -32.10
N ARG A 251 -17.89 21.53 -33.14
CA ARG A 251 -16.56 21.10 -33.62
C ARG A 251 -15.56 22.26 -33.59
N ALA A 252 -14.43 22.04 -32.94
CA ALA A 252 -13.34 23.01 -32.80
C ALA A 252 -12.00 22.42 -33.24
N GLU A 253 -11.33 23.04 -34.21
CA GLU A 253 -10.08 22.53 -34.80
C GLU A 253 -8.95 23.55 -34.86
N ASN A 254 -7.71 23.06 -34.74
CA ASN A 254 -6.48 23.80 -35.04
C ASN A 254 -6.37 25.13 -34.26
N MET A 255 -6.50 25.06 -32.94
CA MET A 255 -6.35 26.24 -32.10
C MET A 255 -4.93 26.38 -31.56
N THR A 256 -4.41 27.60 -31.56
CA THR A 256 -3.09 27.90 -31.00
C THR A 256 -3.12 29.21 -30.21
N THR A 257 -2.60 29.19 -28.99
CA THR A 257 -2.25 30.42 -28.26
C THR A 257 -0.77 30.47 -27.87
N THR A 258 -0.19 31.68 -27.87
CA THR A 258 1.15 31.97 -27.33
C THR A 258 1.07 33.04 -26.24
N GLY A 259 1.28 32.62 -24.99
CA GLY A 259 1.22 33.46 -23.80
C GLY A 259 -0.16 33.56 -23.15
N GLY A 260 -1.00 32.53 -23.26
CA GLY A 260 -2.32 32.52 -22.60
C GLY A 260 -3.08 31.19 -22.74
N SER A 261 -4.41 31.25 -22.94
CA SER A 261 -5.30 30.08 -22.90
C SER A 261 -6.01 29.76 -24.23
N ALA A 262 -6.15 28.48 -24.55
CA ALA A 262 -6.92 27.96 -25.68
C ALA A 262 -8.16 27.25 -25.13
N LEU A 263 -9.36 27.72 -25.48
CA LEU A 263 -10.66 27.23 -24.99
C LEU A 263 -11.51 26.69 -26.16
N ALA A 264 -11.59 25.38 -26.32
CA ALA A 264 -12.36 24.72 -27.38
C ALA A 264 -13.60 24.04 -26.80
N ASN A 265 -14.79 24.37 -27.31
CA ASN A 265 -16.09 23.84 -26.86
C ASN A 265 -16.24 23.85 -25.32
N SER A 266 -15.76 24.91 -24.67
CA SER A 266 -15.55 24.92 -23.22
C SER A 266 -16.41 25.97 -22.52
N VAL A 267 -16.64 25.76 -21.23
CA VAL A 267 -17.30 26.74 -20.34
C VAL A 267 -16.29 27.17 -19.29
N SER A 268 -16.13 28.47 -19.10
CA SER A 268 -15.17 29.04 -18.14
C SER A 268 -15.82 30.10 -17.25
N PHE A 269 -15.66 29.96 -15.93
CA PHE A 269 -16.12 30.91 -14.92
C PHE A 269 -14.95 31.48 -14.13
N THR A 270 -14.96 32.80 -13.89
CA THR A 270 -13.92 33.48 -13.09
C THR A 270 -14.53 34.51 -12.14
N ASP A 271 -14.21 34.44 -10.83
CA ASP A 271 -14.63 35.39 -9.80
C ASP A 271 -16.17 35.59 -9.77
N HIS A 272 -16.93 34.49 -9.74
CA HIS A 272 -18.40 34.48 -9.88
C HIS A 272 -19.10 34.25 -8.53
N ARG A 273 -20.41 34.54 -8.44
CA ARG A 273 -21.26 34.22 -7.28
C ARG A 273 -22.55 33.57 -7.77
N LEU A 274 -22.99 32.44 -7.18
CA LEU A 274 -24.34 31.94 -7.41
C LEU A 274 -25.31 32.54 -6.39
N GLY A 275 -26.42 33.08 -6.90
CA GLY A 275 -27.43 33.79 -6.10
C GLY A 275 -28.80 33.10 -6.08
N GLY A 276 -28.86 31.77 -6.06
CA GLY A 276 -30.13 31.03 -6.08
C GLY A 276 -30.00 29.55 -6.38
N SER A 277 -31.12 28.90 -6.65
CA SER A 277 -31.22 27.48 -7.07
C SER A 277 -31.01 27.31 -8.58
N GLY A 278 -30.65 26.08 -9.01
CA GLY A 278 -30.92 25.60 -10.37
C GLY A 278 -29.88 25.89 -11.47
N TYR A 279 -28.59 26.05 -11.16
CA TYR A 279 -27.56 26.19 -12.20
C TYR A 279 -27.12 24.82 -12.78
N GLN A 280 -26.99 24.75 -14.11
CA GLN A 280 -26.52 23.58 -14.84
C GLN A 280 -25.62 23.99 -16.02
N ALA A 281 -24.47 23.32 -16.17
CA ALA A 281 -23.63 23.37 -17.36
C ALA A 281 -23.42 21.96 -17.94
N SER A 282 -23.63 21.80 -19.24
CA SER A 282 -23.52 20.53 -19.97
C SER A 282 -22.70 20.70 -21.25
N LEU A 283 -21.72 19.82 -21.45
CA LEU A 283 -20.98 19.63 -22.69
C LEU A 283 -21.31 18.24 -23.24
N THR A 284 -21.97 18.15 -24.40
CA THR A 284 -22.46 16.87 -24.93
C THR A 284 -22.07 16.67 -26.40
N SER A 285 -21.54 15.50 -26.77
CA SER A 285 -21.25 15.15 -28.18
C SER A 285 -20.32 16.12 -28.96
N ASN A 286 -19.49 16.92 -28.28
CA ASN A 286 -18.60 17.87 -28.94
C ASN A 286 -17.27 17.22 -29.40
N GLU A 287 -16.71 17.71 -30.50
CA GLU A 287 -15.39 17.31 -31.01
C GLU A 287 -14.37 18.47 -30.92
N ALA A 288 -13.24 18.23 -30.27
CA ALA A 288 -12.13 19.19 -30.18
C ALA A 288 -10.80 18.55 -30.61
N ARG A 289 -10.08 19.20 -31.53
CA ARG A 289 -8.84 18.66 -32.12
C ARG A 289 -7.74 19.70 -32.29
N ASN A 290 -6.49 19.31 -32.02
CA ASN A 290 -5.31 20.15 -32.17
C ASN A 290 -5.42 21.46 -31.37
N VAL A 291 -5.58 21.34 -30.04
CA VAL A 291 -5.76 22.48 -29.12
C VAL A 291 -4.45 22.75 -28.39
N ASN A 292 -3.74 23.78 -28.80
CA ASN A 292 -2.37 24.06 -28.35
C ASN A 292 -2.27 25.37 -27.56
N ALA A 293 -1.65 25.34 -26.38
CA ALA A 293 -1.34 26.52 -25.59
C ALA A 293 0.14 26.55 -25.19
N TRP A 294 0.84 27.61 -25.56
CA TRP A 294 2.26 27.79 -25.29
C TRP A 294 2.45 28.88 -24.23
N GLY A 295 3.09 28.54 -23.12
CA GLY A 295 3.59 29.51 -22.15
C GLY A 295 4.64 30.39 -22.82
N GLY A 296 4.66 31.67 -22.47
CA GLY A 296 5.53 32.63 -23.14
C GLY A 296 7.01 32.34 -22.88
N GLU A 297 7.78 32.04 -23.92
CA GLU A 297 9.22 32.24 -23.87
C GLU A 297 9.51 33.73 -23.71
N GLY A 298 10.01 34.13 -22.53
CA GLY A 298 10.60 35.44 -22.31
C GLY A 298 11.93 35.58 -23.06
N SER A 299 11.87 35.70 -24.38
CA SER A 299 13.07 35.74 -25.21
C SER A 299 13.78 37.10 -25.11
N ILE A 300 14.91 37.08 -24.39
CA ILE A 300 16.21 37.61 -24.85
C ILE A 300 16.13 38.92 -25.66
N LEU A 301 16.04 40.07 -24.97
CA LEU A 301 16.73 41.32 -25.35
C LEU A 301 16.64 42.35 -24.19
N GLY A 302 17.65 42.32 -23.31
CA GLY A 302 18.09 43.46 -22.49
C GLY A 302 17.13 44.11 -21.47
N GLY A 303 17.22 43.69 -20.20
CA GLY A 303 17.05 44.60 -19.05
C GLY A 303 15.90 44.35 -18.08
N ALA A 304 16.26 44.26 -16.79
CA ALA A 304 15.43 44.44 -15.59
C ALA A 304 14.21 43.51 -15.36
N LEU A 305 14.43 42.50 -14.50
CA LEU A 305 13.55 42.06 -13.40
C LEU A 305 12.03 42.30 -13.56
N ALA A 306 11.33 41.35 -14.20
CA ALA A 306 9.88 41.21 -14.11
C ALA A 306 9.48 39.73 -13.99
N GLU A 307 8.76 39.39 -12.93
CA GLU A 307 8.29 38.02 -12.64
C GLU A 307 7.07 37.67 -13.51
N VAL A 308 7.30 37.33 -14.78
CA VAL A 308 6.24 37.04 -15.76
C VAL A 308 5.72 35.60 -15.59
N ARG A 309 4.82 35.39 -14.60
CA ARG A 309 4.07 34.14 -14.42
C ARG A 309 2.97 34.00 -15.48
N VAL A 310 3.31 33.51 -16.67
CA VAL A 310 2.32 33.18 -17.73
C VAL A 310 2.16 31.67 -17.84
N SER A 311 1.20 31.13 -17.10
CA SER A 311 0.78 29.73 -17.21
C SER A 311 -0.15 29.56 -18.42
N ALA A 312 0.14 28.61 -19.30
CA ALA A 312 -0.69 28.32 -20.46
C ALA A 312 -1.72 27.23 -20.17
N ALA A 313 -2.96 27.43 -20.61
CA ALA A 313 -4.05 26.47 -20.42
C ALA A 313 -4.65 26.04 -21.76
N ALA A 314 -4.59 24.75 -22.10
CA ALA A 314 -5.27 24.15 -23.24
C ALA A 314 -6.48 23.37 -22.73
N LEU A 315 -7.69 23.92 -22.91
CA LEU A 315 -8.95 23.37 -22.45
C LEU A 315 -9.81 22.95 -23.65
N ALA A 316 -10.14 21.66 -23.72
CA ALA A 316 -10.91 21.06 -24.80
C ALA A 316 -12.10 20.28 -24.24
N ASN A 317 -13.32 20.65 -24.62
CA ASN A 317 -14.57 20.13 -24.05
C ASN A 317 -14.53 20.17 -22.50
N ALA A 318 -14.11 21.29 -21.90
CA ALA A 318 -13.86 21.37 -20.46
C ALA A 318 -14.75 22.41 -19.75
N ILE A 319 -15.08 22.14 -18.49
CA ILE A 319 -15.74 23.08 -17.58
C ILE A 319 -14.72 23.56 -16.55
N SER A 320 -14.36 24.84 -16.60
CA SER A 320 -13.40 25.48 -15.69
C SER A 320 -14.13 26.44 -14.74
N VAL A 321 -13.94 26.27 -13.44
CA VAL A 321 -14.56 27.09 -12.39
C VAL A 321 -13.47 27.66 -11.49
N GLN A 322 -13.16 28.94 -11.66
CA GLN A 322 -12.15 29.65 -10.89
C GLN A 322 -12.80 30.64 -9.91
N LYS A 323 -12.65 30.35 -8.61
CA LYS A 323 -13.17 31.10 -7.45
C LYS A 323 -14.69 31.31 -7.42
N GLY A 324 -15.28 30.99 -6.28
CA GLY A 324 -16.69 31.28 -6.00
C GLY A 324 -17.40 30.15 -5.27
N GLU A 325 -18.69 30.37 -4.97
CA GLU A 325 -19.54 29.39 -4.30
C GLU A 325 -20.69 28.97 -5.23
N LEU A 326 -20.73 27.68 -5.55
CA LEU A 326 -21.75 27.00 -6.35
C LEU A 326 -22.67 26.21 -5.39
N THR A 327 -23.77 26.82 -4.95
CA THR A 327 -24.73 26.23 -4.00
C THR A 327 -26.00 25.73 -4.67
N ASN A 328 -26.91 25.13 -3.88
CA ASN A 328 -28.26 24.74 -4.29
C ASN A 328 -28.32 23.76 -5.47
N ARG A 329 -27.55 22.66 -5.36
CA ARG A 329 -27.54 21.51 -6.29
C ARG A 329 -27.08 21.83 -7.72
N PRO A 330 -25.89 22.46 -7.90
CA PRO A 330 -25.34 22.72 -9.23
C PRO A 330 -25.04 21.40 -9.97
N VAL A 331 -25.13 21.42 -11.30
CA VAL A 331 -24.78 20.26 -12.14
C VAL A 331 -23.70 20.65 -13.17
N HIS A 332 -22.61 19.90 -13.18
CA HIS A 332 -21.60 19.92 -14.24
C HIS A 332 -21.58 18.57 -14.95
N GLY A 333 -21.90 18.55 -16.24
CA GLY A 333 -21.90 17.35 -17.08
C GLY A 333 -20.96 17.48 -18.27
N VAL A 334 -20.13 16.47 -18.50
CA VAL A 334 -19.31 16.31 -19.71
C VAL A 334 -19.56 14.89 -20.23
N ASP A 335 -20.30 14.78 -21.33
CA ASP A 335 -20.91 13.53 -21.79
C ASP A 335 -20.65 13.25 -23.28
N ASN A 336 -20.24 12.03 -23.64
CA ASN A 336 -20.05 11.58 -25.04
C ASN A 336 -19.14 12.49 -25.91
N ASN A 337 -18.21 13.25 -25.31
CA ASN A 337 -17.34 14.17 -26.06
C ASN A 337 -16.05 13.48 -26.55
N ARG A 338 -15.48 14.00 -27.65
CA ARG A 338 -14.21 13.55 -28.23
C ARG A 338 -13.18 14.68 -28.22
N ALA A 339 -12.01 14.42 -27.65
CA ALA A 339 -10.89 15.36 -27.64
C ALA A 339 -9.59 14.68 -28.06
N SER A 340 -8.87 15.24 -29.04
CA SER A 340 -7.52 14.78 -29.42
C SER A 340 -6.51 15.91 -29.55
N ASP A 341 -5.23 15.57 -29.35
CA ASP A 341 -4.09 16.46 -29.60
C ASP A 341 -4.17 17.77 -28.79
N VAL A 342 -4.37 17.63 -27.47
CA VAL A 342 -4.48 18.77 -26.54
C VAL A 342 -3.14 18.95 -25.83
N VAL A 343 -2.48 20.07 -26.07
CA VAL A 343 -1.09 20.30 -25.66
C VAL A 343 -0.93 21.63 -24.91
N ALA A 344 -0.31 21.59 -23.74
CA ALA A 344 0.09 22.78 -22.99
C ALA A 344 1.58 22.78 -22.65
N THR A 345 2.31 23.82 -23.02
CA THR A 345 3.70 24.04 -22.61
C THR A 345 3.74 25.10 -21.52
N GLY A 346 4.32 24.81 -20.36
CA GLY A 346 4.36 25.73 -19.22
C GLY A 346 3.05 25.84 -18.42
N GLY A 347 2.15 24.86 -18.51
CA GLY A 347 0.90 24.86 -17.75
C GLY A 347 0.03 23.61 -17.92
N GLY A 348 -1.30 23.78 -18.01
CA GLY A 348 -2.29 22.70 -17.95
C GLY A 348 -2.96 22.37 -19.29
N ALA A 349 -2.99 21.08 -19.64
CA ALA A 349 -3.79 20.55 -20.74
C ALA A 349 -4.94 19.70 -20.17
N ALA A 350 -6.19 20.01 -20.51
CA ALA A 350 -7.37 19.31 -20.02
C ALA A 350 -8.36 19.01 -21.16
N ALA A 351 -8.78 17.74 -21.23
CA ALA A 351 -9.65 17.20 -22.26
C ALA A 351 -10.84 16.48 -21.63
N ASN A 352 -12.06 16.82 -22.05
CA ASN A 352 -13.33 16.30 -21.52
C ASN A 352 -13.37 16.33 -19.97
N SER A 353 -12.84 17.40 -19.37
CA SER A 353 -12.46 17.45 -17.95
C SER A 353 -13.13 18.60 -17.21
N ILE A 354 -13.29 18.44 -15.90
CA ILE A 354 -13.90 19.46 -15.03
C ILE A 354 -12.83 19.95 -14.04
N TRP A 355 -12.53 21.24 -14.04
CA TRP A 355 -11.50 21.84 -13.20
C TRP A 355 -12.13 22.86 -12.24
N LEU A 356 -12.10 22.55 -10.95
CA LEU A 356 -12.48 23.44 -9.86
C LEU A 356 -11.22 24.00 -9.21
N ASP A 357 -11.18 25.31 -9.02
CA ASP A 357 -9.98 26.02 -8.55
C ASP A 357 -10.39 27.15 -7.59
N ASN A 358 -10.08 26.99 -6.30
CA ASN A 358 -10.65 27.79 -5.20
C ASN A 358 -12.19 27.92 -5.25
N ALA A 359 -12.87 26.87 -5.68
CA ALA A 359 -14.32 26.86 -5.89
C ALA A 359 -15.04 25.90 -4.92
N THR A 360 -16.17 26.32 -4.38
CA THR A 360 -17.02 25.48 -3.52
C THR A 360 -18.22 24.96 -4.30
N VAL A 361 -18.53 23.67 -4.21
CA VAL A 361 -19.70 22.99 -4.80
C VAL A 361 -20.48 22.32 -3.67
N LYS A 362 -21.75 22.67 -3.50
CA LYS A 362 -22.58 22.14 -2.41
C LYS A 362 -23.91 21.53 -2.86
N GLY A 363 -24.12 20.26 -2.48
CA GLY A 363 -25.32 19.47 -2.79
C GLY A 363 -25.46 19.08 -4.26
N GLY A 364 -24.40 19.23 -5.07
CA GLY A 364 -24.42 19.17 -6.53
C GLY A 364 -24.02 17.83 -7.13
N GLN A 365 -23.83 17.83 -8.44
CA GLN A 365 -23.36 16.69 -9.22
C GLN A 365 -22.25 17.10 -10.20
N ILE A 366 -21.21 16.27 -10.27
CA ILE A 366 -20.11 16.36 -11.22
C ILE A 366 -20.10 15.03 -11.98
N GLN A 367 -20.32 15.06 -13.29
CA GLN A 367 -20.46 13.89 -14.15
C GLN A 367 -19.52 14.00 -15.34
N ILE A 368 -18.71 12.95 -15.55
CA ILE A 368 -17.86 12.77 -16.73
C ILE A 368 -18.16 11.36 -17.27
N THR A 369 -18.87 11.28 -18.40
CA THR A 369 -19.49 10.02 -18.89
C THR A 369 -19.17 9.77 -20.36
N ASP A 370 -18.79 8.53 -20.68
CA ASP A 370 -18.64 8.02 -22.06
C ASP A 370 -17.75 8.85 -23.00
N ASN A 371 -16.81 9.64 -22.45
CA ASN A 371 -15.94 10.51 -23.24
C ASN A 371 -14.67 9.78 -23.75
N THR A 372 -14.16 10.25 -24.89
CA THR A 372 -12.88 9.79 -25.47
C THR A 372 -11.83 10.90 -25.47
N ALA A 373 -10.70 10.68 -24.78
CA ALA A 373 -9.54 11.56 -24.75
C ALA A 373 -8.29 10.86 -25.34
N HIS A 374 -7.61 11.51 -26.28
CA HIS A 374 -6.44 10.95 -26.98
C HIS A 374 -5.29 11.97 -27.08
N GLN A 375 -4.05 11.54 -26.79
CA GLN A 375 -2.84 12.38 -26.95
C GLN A 375 -2.91 13.71 -26.19
N ILE A 376 -3.11 13.63 -24.87
CA ILE A 376 -3.14 14.79 -23.97
C ILE A 376 -1.74 14.99 -23.39
N ARG A 377 -1.11 16.15 -23.62
CA ARG A 377 0.29 16.37 -23.23
C ARG A 377 0.51 17.70 -22.53
N THR A 378 1.29 17.67 -21.46
CA THR A 378 1.90 18.87 -20.88
C THR A 378 3.42 18.77 -20.91
N THR A 379 4.09 19.92 -21.06
CA THR A 379 5.54 20.08 -20.95
C THR A 379 5.88 21.23 -20.03
N GLY A 380 6.41 20.95 -18.84
CA GLY A 380 7.00 21.95 -17.94
C GLY A 380 8.14 22.69 -18.62
N MET A 381 8.21 24.00 -18.39
CA MET A 381 9.16 24.90 -19.05
C MET A 381 10.57 24.74 -18.46
N SER A 382 11.59 24.71 -19.33
CA SER A 382 13.00 24.73 -18.95
C SER A 382 13.71 25.90 -19.63
N GLY A 383 13.98 26.96 -18.88
CA GLY A 383 14.83 28.06 -19.36
C GLY A 383 16.31 27.74 -19.18
N SER A 384 17.12 28.08 -20.18
CA SER A 384 18.58 28.15 -20.06
C SER A 384 19.05 29.49 -20.61
N VAL A 385 19.75 30.28 -19.78
CA VAL A 385 20.39 31.53 -20.18
C VAL A 385 21.91 31.28 -20.27
N GLY A 386 22.60 32.03 -21.13
CA GLY A 386 24.02 31.82 -21.43
C GLY A 386 24.91 31.73 -20.18
N ALA A 387 25.78 30.71 -20.16
CA ALA A 387 26.81 30.45 -19.16
C ALA A 387 26.37 30.27 -17.68
N GLY A 388 25.08 30.34 -17.33
CA GLY A 388 24.63 30.17 -15.94
C GLY A 388 23.17 29.71 -15.82
N ILE A 389 22.95 28.67 -15.02
CA ILE A 389 21.60 28.21 -14.64
C ILE A 389 21.04 29.21 -13.63
N VAL A 390 20.09 30.05 -14.05
CA VAL A 390 19.46 31.08 -13.21
C VAL A 390 17.94 30.93 -13.25
N ALA A 391 17.33 30.94 -12.05
CA ALA A 391 15.90 30.94 -11.75
C ALA A 391 15.05 29.77 -12.32
N SER A 392 14.65 28.87 -11.42
CA SER A 392 13.64 27.85 -11.67
C SER A 392 12.24 28.44 -11.78
N ALA A 393 11.61 28.37 -12.96
CA ALA A 393 10.17 28.52 -13.07
C ALA A 393 9.47 27.28 -12.47
N ASP A 394 8.43 27.48 -11.66
CA ASP A 394 7.74 26.42 -10.92
C ASP A 394 7.14 25.35 -11.85
N ARG A 395 7.54 24.10 -11.64
CA ARG A 395 7.30 22.97 -12.56
C ARG A 395 5.98 22.26 -12.26
N ASN A 396 4.86 22.90 -12.57
CA ASN A 396 3.52 22.38 -12.30
C ASN A 396 2.73 22.06 -13.58
N GLY A 397 3.33 21.29 -14.50
CA GLY A 397 2.66 20.82 -15.71
C GLY A 397 1.58 19.77 -15.38
N ARG A 398 0.35 19.96 -15.86
CA ARG A 398 -0.77 19.01 -15.65
C ARG A 398 -1.38 18.54 -16.98
N ALA A 399 -1.48 17.23 -17.22
CA ALA A 399 -2.25 16.65 -18.32
C ALA A 399 -3.44 15.87 -17.75
N LEU A 400 -4.67 16.28 -18.12
CA LEU A 400 -5.93 15.76 -17.60
C LEU A 400 -6.78 15.22 -18.76
N GLY A 401 -7.07 13.93 -18.78
CA GLY A 401 -8.03 13.30 -19.69
C GLY A 401 -9.23 12.76 -18.90
N ASN A 402 -10.44 13.13 -19.29
CA ASN A 402 -11.71 12.72 -18.66
C ASN A 402 -11.68 12.82 -17.12
N THR A 403 -11.06 13.87 -16.56
CA THR A 403 -10.66 13.94 -15.16
C THR A 403 -11.35 15.11 -14.45
N ALA A 404 -11.74 14.88 -13.19
CA ALA A 404 -12.16 15.94 -12.28
C ALA A 404 -10.94 16.40 -11.45
N ALA A 405 -10.60 17.69 -11.51
CA ALA A 405 -9.53 18.30 -10.73
C ALA A 405 -10.12 19.33 -9.74
N MET A 406 -9.64 19.31 -8.49
CA MET A 406 -10.09 20.17 -7.40
C MET A 406 -8.85 20.75 -6.70
N ASP A 407 -8.53 22.00 -6.98
CA ASP A 407 -7.30 22.66 -6.54
C ASP A 407 -7.55 23.81 -5.56
N ARG A 408 -6.52 24.14 -4.76
CA ARG A 408 -6.38 25.38 -3.98
C ARG A 408 -7.62 25.71 -3.15
N GLN A 409 -7.89 24.94 -2.09
CA GLN A 409 -9.03 25.13 -1.17
C GLN A 409 -10.42 24.88 -1.78
N SER A 410 -10.49 24.33 -2.99
CA SER A 410 -11.77 23.87 -3.57
C SER A 410 -12.47 22.86 -2.67
N THR A 411 -13.77 23.07 -2.44
CA THR A 411 -14.59 22.27 -1.51
C THR A 411 -15.76 21.62 -2.24
N VAL A 412 -15.95 20.32 -2.11
CA VAL A 412 -17.12 19.60 -2.63
C VAL A 412 -17.85 18.94 -1.47
N ASP A 413 -19.01 19.49 -1.10
CA ASP A 413 -19.79 19.14 0.09
C ASP A 413 -21.14 18.52 -0.30
N GLN A 414 -21.54 17.43 0.37
CA GLN A 414 -22.83 16.74 0.22
C GLN A 414 -23.22 16.40 -1.24
N SER A 415 -22.24 16.16 -2.11
CA SER A 415 -22.43 16.07 -3.57
C SER A 415 -22.24 14.65 -4.11
N ARG A 416 -22.35 14.47 -5.43
CA ARG A 416 -21.96 13.25 -6.14
C ARG A 416 -20.93 13.56 -7.22
N VAL A 417 -19.85 12.78 -7.27
CA VAL A 417 -18.85 12.79 -8.35
C VAL A 417 -18.88 11.44 -9.04
N THR A 418 -19.06 11.43 -10.36
CA THR A 418 -19.14 10.21 -11.16
C THR A 418 -18.30 10.35 -12.42
N VAL A 419 -17.37 9.43 -12.60
CA VAL A 419 -16.51 9.30 -13.78
C VAL A 419 -16.69 7.88 -14.31
N THR A 420 -17.44 7.71 -15.40
CA THR A 420 -17.88 6.37 -15.86
C THR A 420 -17.80 6.18 -17.37
N GLY A 421 -17.43 4.98 -17.82
CA GLY A 421 -17.43 4.59 -19.24
C GLY A 421 -16.40 5.30 -20.12
N ASN A 422 -15.51 6.11 -19.53
CA ASN A 422 -14.60 6.96 -20.29
C ASN A 422 -13.36 6.21 -20.79
N THR A 423 -12.87 6.60 -21.97
CA THR A 423 -11.63 6.09 -22.56
C THR A 423 -10.57 7.19 -22.64
N SER A 424 -9.42 6.99 -21.98
CA SER A 424 -8.26 7.89 -21.99
C SER A 424 -7.02 7.17 -22.52
N THR A 425 -6.39 7.73 -23.55
CA THR A 425 -5.21 7.12 -24.19
C THR A 425 -4.09 8.14 -24.44
N ASN A 426 -2.84 7.74 -24.19
CA ASN A 426 -1.64 8.56 -24.40
C ASN A 426 -1.63 9.89 -23.59
N VAL A 427 -1.98 9.84 -22.30
CA VAL A 427 -1.95 11.01 -21.41
C VAL A 427 -0.55 11.18 -20.79
N THR A 428 0.13 12.28 -21.09
CA THR A 428 1.56 12.47 -20.80
C THR A 428 1.86 13.77 -20.02
N GLY A 429 2.34 13.61 -18.80
CA GLY A 429 2.74 14.68 -17.88
C GLY A 429 4.25 14.84 -17.75
N LEU A 430 4.87 15.73 -18.55
CA LEU A 430 6.29 16.03 -18.41
C LEU A 430 6.45 17.23 -17.47
N GLY A 431 6.99 17.00 -16.26
CA GLY A 431 7.19 18.04 -15.24
C GLY A 431 5.97 18.31 -14.36
N GLY A 432 5.35 17.24 -13.81
CA GLY A 432 4.26 17.35 -12.84
C GLY A 432 3.35 16.12 -12.82
N MET A 433 2.13 16.26 -13.36
CA MET A 433 1.05 15.29 -13.22
C MET A 433 0.45 14.85 -14.57
N ALA A 434 0.14 13.56 -14.67
CA ALA A 434 -0.72 12.97 -15.71
C ALA A 434 -1.91 12.27 -15.02
N ALA A 435 -3.14 12.57 -15.43
CA ALA A 435 -4.35 11.97 -14.87
C ALA A 435 -5.34 11.57 -15.98
N ALA A 436 -5.81 10.33 -15.93
CA ALA A 436 -6.71 9.72 -16.90
C ALA A 436 -7.93 9.11 -16.17
N ASN A 437 -9.14 9.52 -16.58
CA ASN A 437 -10.42 9.08 -15.98
C ASN A 437 -10.44 9.14 -14.44
N SER A 438 -9.82 10.17 -13.84
CA SER A 438 -9.47 10.19 -12.42
C SER A 438 -10.16 11.33 -11.66
N LEU A 439 -10.05 11.32 -10.33
CA LEU A 439 -10.35 12.45 -9.46
C LEU A 439 -9.08 12.86 -8.71
N ALA A 440 -8.64 14.11 -8.89
CA ALA A 440 -7.48 14.68 -8.23
C ALA A 440 -7.93 15.84 -7.32
N VAL A 441 -7.63 15.74 -6.03
CA VAL A 441 -7.93 16.76 -5.01
C VAL A 441 -6.60 17.20 -4.38
N THR A 442 -6.29 18.50 -4.48
CA THR A 442 -5.03 19.08 -4.01
C THR A 442 -5.33 20.35 -3.23
N GLU A 443 -4.93 20.38 -1.96
CA GLU A 443 -5.28 21.43 -0.98
C GLU A 443 -6.81 21.67 -0.82
N GLY A 444 -7.65 20.70 -1.16
CA GLY A 444 -9.11 20.82 -1.18
C GLY A 444 -9.83 20.07 -0.06
N ARG A 445 -11.17 20.04 -0.13
CA ARG A 445 -12.03 19.31 0.80
C ARG A 445 -13.11 18.55 0.02
N VAL A 446 -13.26 17.25 0.28
CA VAL A 446 -14.40 16.45 -0.19
C VAL A 446 -15.13 15.91 1.03
N ASN A 447 -16.39 16.33 1.21
CA ASN A 447 -17.13 16.15 2.47
C ASN A 447 -18.53 15.57 2.18
N LYS A 448 -18.93 14.52 2.91
CA LYS A 448 -20.20 13.79 2.80
C LYS A 448 -20.63 13.44 1.38
N THR A 449 -19.66 13.29 0.49
CA THR A 449 -19.82 13.18 -0.97
C THR A 449 -19.68 11.73 -1.40
N THR A 450 -20.44 11.30 -2.40
CA THR A 450 -20.28 9.97 -3.02
C THR A 450 -19.38 10.07 -4.24
N VAL A 451 -18.34 9.24 -4.31
CA VAL A 451 -17.39 9.19 -5.43
C VAL A 451 -17.50 7.82 -6.13
N THR A 452 -17.67 7.83 -7.45
CA THR A 452 -17.72 6.61 -8.28
C THR A 452 -16.82 6.75 -9.51
N LEU A 453 -15.87 5.84 -9.64
CA LEU A 453 -14.98 5.64 -10.80
C LEU A 453 -15.30 4.25 -11.38
N ALA A 454 -16.06 4.18 -12.48
CA ALA A 454 -16.60 2.89 -12.97
C ALA A 454 -16.38 2.64 -14.47
N ASN A 455 -16.04 1.40 -14.85
CA ASN A 455 -15.99 0.95 -16.24
C ASN A 455 -15.13 1.82 -17.18
N ASN A 456 -14.10 2.49 -16.66
CA ASN A 456 -13.23 3.36 -17.47
C ASN A 456 -12.01 2.59 -18.02
N GLU A 457 -11.55 2.92 -19.23
CA GLU A 457 -10.29 2.43 -19.80
C GLU A 457 -9.23 3.53 -19.83
N ALA A 458 -8.08 3.28 -19.21
CA ALA A 458 -6.91 4.16 -19.22
C ALA A 458 -5.68 3.42 -19.77
N ARG A 459 -5.07 3.96 -20.84
CA ARG A 459 -3.91 3.34 -21.49
C ARG A 459 -2.80 4.34 -21.80
N ASN A 460 -1.55 3.90 -21.65
CA ASN A 460 -0.36 4.71 -21.94
C ASN A 460 -0.31 6.02 -21.14
N VAL A 461 -0.63 5.97 -19.84
CA VAL A 461 -0.52 7.14 -18.95
C VAL A 461 0.92 7.25 -18.46
N GLN A 462 1.55 8.39 -18.70
CA GLN A 462 2.97 8.60 -18.44
C GLN A 462 3.24 9.89 -17.67
N SER A 463 4.06 9.83 -16.64
CA SER A 463 4.56 11.02 -15.93
C SER A 463 6.08 10.98 -15.79
N LYS A 464 6.74 12.13 -15.91
CA LYS A 464 8.20 12.26 -15.79
C LYS A 464 8.56 13.47 -14.95
N GLY A 465 9.26 13.23 -13.84
CA GLY A 465 9.69 14.29 -12.95
C GLY A 465 10.84 15.15 -13.49
N GLY A 466 10.75 16.45 -13.27
CA GLY A 466 11.76 17.45 -13.66
C GLY A 466 13.09 17.26 -12.92
N SER A 467 14.18 17.82 -13.43
CA SER A 467 15.51 17.78 -12.79
C SER A 467 16.00 19.18 -12.43
N ALA A 468 16.73 19.27 -11.31
CA ALA A 468 17.49 20.40 -10.78
C ALA A 468 16.82 21.30 -9.71
N SER A 469 17.48 21.31 -8.54
CA SER A 469 17.75 22.37 -7.54
C SER A 469 16.85 23.61 -7.33
N VAL A 470 16.53 23.81 -6.04
CA VAL A 470 16.38 25.07 -5.26
C VAL A 470 15.28 26.05 -5.69
N GLY A 471 14.32 26.26 -4.77
CA GLY A 471 13.19 27.19 -4.87
C GLY A 471 12.07 26.68 -3.95
N ALA A 472 11.41 27.55 -3.18
CA ALA A 472 10.56 27.13 -2.06
C ALA A 472 9.05 27.18 -2.36
N GLY A 473 8.35 26.09 -2.00
CA GLY A 473 6.95 26.11 -1.54
C GLY A 473 5.85 26.07 -2.60
N LEU A 474 5.27 24.88 -2.82
CA LEU A 474 3.82 24.58 -2.71
C LEU A 474 3.57 23.08 -3.01
N LEU A 475 2.57 22.50 -2.34
CA LEU A 475 2.47 21.07 -2.00
C LEU A 475 2.33 20.10 -3.19
N TYR A 476 3.46 19.53 -3.63
CA TYR A 476 3.86 18.20 -3.16
C TYR A 476 5.18 18.36 -2.39
N SER A 477 5.54 17.44 -1.49
CA SER A 477 6.85 17.56 -0.82
C SER A 477 7.97 17.64 -1.86
N THR A 478 9.04 18.39 -1.58
CA THR A 478 10.19 18.63 -2.48
C THR A 478 11.04 17.39 -2.81
N SER A 479 10.47 16.21 -2.64
CA SER A 479 10.99 14.86 -2.94
C SER A 479 10.12 14.05 -3.92
N GLN A 480 8.91 14.52 -4.30
CA GLN A 480 8.02 13.83 -5.24
C GLN A 480 7.87 14.64 -6.55
N ASP A 481 8.69 14.33 -7.56
CA ASP A 481 8.73 15.11 -8.81
C ASP A 481 7.65 14.70 -9.85
N SER A 482 6.89 13.62 -9.63
CA SER A 482 6.06 13.00 -10.69
C SER A 482 4.83 12.25 -10.14
N VAL A 483 3.65 12.53 -10.69
CA VAL A 483 2.41 11.78 -10.40
C VAL A 483 1.75 11.28 -11.68
N ALA A 484 1.36 10.01 -11.74
CA ALA A 484 0.56 9.40 -12.81
C ALA A 484 -0.66 8.67 -12.22
N LEU A 485 -1.88 9.08 -12.62
CA LEU A 485 -3.15 8.54 -12.15
C LEU A 485 -3.95 7.93 -13.31
N ALA A 486 -4.39 6.69 -13.15
CA ALA A 486 -5.30 6.00 -14.07
C ALA A 486 -6.51 5.46 -13.30
N ASN A 487 -7.72 5.89 -13.65
CA ASN A 487 -8.98 5.49 -13.02
C ASN A 487 -8.96 5.62 -11.47
N SER A 488 -8.25 6.61 -10.93
CA SER A 488 -7.84 6.66 -9.51
C SER A 488 -8.33 7.92 -8.80
N LEU A 489 -8.42 7.84 -7.47
CA LEU A 489 -8.61 8.99 -6.58
C LEU A 489 -7.29 9.33 -5.87
N SER A 490 -6.79 10.55 -6.07
CA SER A 490 -5.68 11.11 -5.31
C SER A 490 -6.17 12.31 -4.49
N VAL A 491 -5.91 12.29 -3.18
CA VAL A 491 -6.25 13.35 -2.23
C VAL A 491 -4.98 13.73 -1.48
N GLY A 492 -4.39 14.89 -1.83
CA GLY A 492 -3.14 15.38 -1.24
C GLY A 492 -3.34 16.72 -0.53
N GLY A 493 -2.84 16.84 0.71
CA GLY A 493 -2.98 18.06 1.52
C GLY A 493 -4.42 18.48 1.78
N SER A 494 -5.34 17.51 1.81
CA SER A 494 -6.78 17.69 1.64
C SER A 494 -7.57 16.85 2.62
N GLN A 495 -8.78 17.27 2.99
CA GLN A 495 -9.68 16.46 3.83
C GLN A 495 -10.70 15.69 2.95
N LEU A 496 -10.66 14.34 2.98
CA LEU A 496 -11.68 13.46 2.36
C LEU A 496 -12.50 12.76 3.45
N ASP A 497 -13.67 13.32 3.76
CA ASP A 497 -14.73 12.71 4.58
C ASP A 497 -15.86 12.25 3.63
N ALA A 498 -15.62 11.23 2.81
CA ALA A 498 -16.61 10.77 1.82
C ALA A 498 -17.73 9.92 2.44
N LYS A 499 -18.92 9.90 1.82
CA LYS A 499 -20.04 9.04 2.26
C LYS A 499 -19.88 7.61 1.73
N ASN A 500 -19.53 7.46 0.46
CA ASN A 500 -19.21 6.18 -0.17
C ASN A 500 -18.15 6.42 -1.24
N LEU A 501 -17.31 5.41 -1.49
CA LEU A 501 -16.27 5.43 -2.53
C LEU A 501 -16.26 4.11 -3.30
N TYR A 502 -16.48 4.17 -4.61
CA TYR A 502 -16.49 3.00 -5.48
C TYR A 502 -15.49 3.14 -6.63
N ILE A 503 -14.57 2.18 -6.77
CA ILE A 503 -13.73 1.98 -7.95
C ILE A 503 -14.04 0.60 -8.51
N VAL A 504 -14.80 0.52 -9.61
CA VAL A 504 -15.39 -0.76 -10.07
C VAL A 504 -15.21 -0.98 -11.57
N GLY A 505 -14.74 -2.18 -11.97
CA GLY A 505 -14.75 -2.61 -13.37
C GLY A 505 -13.80 -1.83 -14.30
N ASN A 506 -12.84 -1.08 -13.75
CA ASN A 506 -11.94 -0.25 -14.55
C ASN A 506 -10.75 -1.07 -15.09
N ASN A 507 -10.25 -0.68 -16.27
CA ASN A 507 -9.08 -1.25 -16.90
C ASN A 507 -7.97 -0.18 -17.04
N ALA A 508 -6.78 -0.48 -16.54
CA ALA A 508 -5.63 0.41 -16.59
C ALA A 508 -4.41 -0.36 -17.13
N SER A 509 -3.79 0.12 -18.22
CA SER A 509 -2.71 -0.60 -18.89
C SER A 509 -1.55 0.28 -19.39
N ASN A 510 -0.33 -0.26 -19.31
CA ASN A 510 0.91 0.36 -19.82
C ASN A 510 1.18 1.74 -19.19
N LEU A 511 1.34 1.77 -17.88
CA LEU A 511 1.50 3.02 -17.12
C LEU A 511 2.96 3.22 -16.67
N ASN A 512 3.45 4.45 -16.72
CA ASN A 512 4.85 4.76 -16.42
C ASN A 512 5.01 6.04 -15.57
N ALA A 513 5.76 5.98 -14.48
CA ALA A 513 6.16 7.18 -13.73
C ALA A 513 7.66 7.18 -13.40
N ARG A 514 8.35 8.29 -13.68
CA ARG A 514 9.78 8.46 -13.35
C ARG A 514 9.96 9.49 -12.24
N GLY A 515 10.30 9.01 -11.03
CA GLY A 515 10.59 9.84 -9.86
C GLY A 515 9.39 10.18 -8.97
N GLY A 516 8.41 9.28 -8.82
CA GLY A 516 7.29 9.52 -7.89
C GLY A 516 6.18 8.47 -7.90
N THR A 517 4.93 8.92 -7.79
CA THR A 517 3.74 8.10 -7.54
C THR A 517 3.06 7.67 -8.85
N LEU A 518 2.74 6.37 -8.95
CA LEU A 518 1.96 5.77 -10.03
C LEU A 518 0.76 5.03 -9.44
N MET A 519 -0.46 5.35 -9.89
CA MET A 519 -1.70 4.76 -9.39
C MET A 519 -2.59 4.23 -10.53
N ALA A 520 -3.12 3.02 -10.33
CA ALA A 520 -4.10 2.38 -11.19
C ALA A 520 -5.28 1.88 -10.35
N ASN A 521 -6.51 2.30 -10.70
CA ASN A 521 -7.75 1.89 -10.03
C ASN A 521 -7.67 1.99 -8.48
N SER A 522 -6.97 3.00 -7.97
CA SER A 522 -6.54 3.08 -6.56
C SER A 522 -7.00 4.36 -5.88
N VAL A 523 -6.98 4.34 -4.55
CA VAL A 523 -7.30 5.50 -3.69
C VAL A 523 -6.06 5.84 -2.87
N ALA A 524 -5.66 7.11 -2.84
CA ALA A 524 -4.64 7.61 -1.94
C ALA A 524 -5.14 8.82 -1.16
N LEU A 525 -5.01 8.76 0.16
CA LEU A 525 -5.18 9.88 1.08
C LEU A 525 -3.80 10.21 1.66
N GLU A 526 -3.33 11.42 1.38
CA GLU A 526 -2.09 11.98 1.90
C GLU A 526 -2.42 13.29 2.63
N SER A 527 -2.13 13.34 3.92
CA SER A 527 -2.23 14.58 4.70
C SER A 527 -1.23 15.64 4.19
N GLY A 528 -1.44 16.90 4.59
CA GLY A 528 -0.54 18.02 4.28
C GLY A 528 -0.36 19.00 5.43
N GLY A 529 -0.59 18.52 6.66
CA GLY A 529 -0.42 19.29 7.89
C GLY A 529 -1.73 19.75 8.55
N ALA A 530 -1.58 20.24 9.79
CA ALA A 530 -2.59 20.80 10.72
C ALA A 530 -3.83 19.95 11.07
N THR A 531 -4.51 19.32 10.10
CA THR A 531 -5.72 18.52 10.30
C THR A 531 -5.57 17.16 9.63
N ALA A 532 -5.63 16.08 10.42
CA ALA A 532 -5.61 14.72 9.89
C ALA A 532 -6.82 14.47 8.96
N ALA A 533 -6.60 13.76 7.84
CA ALA A 533 -7.68 13.33 6.98
C ALA A 533 -8.36 12.07 7.57
N GLN A 534 -9.70 12.04 7.55
CA GLN A 534 -10.50 10.99 8.18
C GLN A 534 -11.37 10.29 7.13
N LEU A 535 -11.13 9.01 6.90
CA LEU A 535 -11.87 8.17 5.97
C LEU A 535 -13.05 7.48 6.68
N SER A 536 -14.21 8.14 6.68
CA SER A 536 -15.49 7.60 7.19
C SER A 536 -16.32 6.85 6.12
N ALA A 537 -15.80 6.76 4.89
CA ALA A 537 -16.54 6.24 3.74
C ALA A 537 -16.58 4.72 3.70
N ASN A 538 -17.75 4.15 3.44
CA ASN A 538 -17.85 2.77 2.94
C ASN A 538 -17.17 2.69 1.57
N GLY A 539 -16.24 1.75 1.39
CA GLY A 539 -15.40 1.70 0.20
C GLY A 539 -15.34 0.34 -0.50
N ALA A 540 -15.27 0.35 -1.82
CA ALA A 540 -15.03 -0.86 -2.59
C ALA A 540 -14.12 -0.61 -3.80
N ILE A 541 -13.10 -1.47 -3.96
CA ILE A 541 -12.25 -1.58 -5.14
C ILE A 541 -12.49 -2.99 -5.71
N VAL A 542 -13.29 -3.11 -6.78
CA VAL A 542 -13.86 -4.39 -7.22
C VAL A 542 -13.78 -4.61 -8.73
N ASN A 543 -13.47 -5.83 -9.17
CA ASN A 543 -13.42 -6.23 -10.60
C ASN A 543 -12.47 -5.36 -11.47
N ASN A 544 -11.46 -4.70 -10.90
CA ASN A 544 -10.55 -3.86 -11.68
C ASN A 544 -9.36 -4.65 -12.22
N THR A 545 -8.81 -4.19 -13.35
CA THR A 545 -7.62 -4.76 -14.00
C THR A 545 -6.52 -3.71 -14.09
N ALA A 546 -5.29 -4.06 -13.65
CA ALA A 546 -4.13 -3.19 -13.69
C ALA A 546 -2.91 -3.92 -14.29
N ASN A 547 -2.51 -3.56 -15.51
CA ASN A 547 -1.49 -4.29 -16.29
C ASN A 547 -0.30 -3.40 -16.69
N ASN A 548 0.91 -3.97 -16.67
CA ASN A 548 2.14 -3.33 -17.15
C ASN A 548 2.37 -1.94 -16.52
N MET A 549 2.59 -1.92 -15.21
CA MET A 549 2.88 -0.69 -14.46
C MET A 549 4.36 -0.63 -14.14
N SER A 550 5.01 0.50 -14.42
CA SER A 550 6.43 0.70 -14.10
C SER A 550 6.65 2.06 -13.44
N THR A 551 7.29 2.06 -12.28
CA THR A 551 7.85 3.27 -11.69
C THR A 551 9.29 3.07 -11.25
N THR A 552 10.10 4.11 -11.41
CA THR A 552 11.51 4.09 -11.05
C THR A 552 11.89 5.34 -10.25
N ALA A 553 12.54 5.12 -9.11
CA ALA A 553 13.13 6.17 -8.28
C ALA A 553 14.21 6.93 -9.06
N LYS A 554 14.25 8.24 -8.87
CA LYS A 554 15.24 9.14 -9.48
C LYS A 554 16.26 9.55 -8.43
N SER A 555 17.53 9.34 -8.75
CA SER A 555 18.68 9.83 -7.99
C SER A 555 19.55 10.70 -8.90
N THR A 556 19.70 11.97 -8.57
CA THR A 556 20.63 12.89 -9.25
C THR A 556 21.68 13.37 -8.27
N SER A 557 22.93 12.97 -8.49
CA SER A 557 24.10 13.58 -7.84
C SER A 557 24.45 14.88 -8.57
N GLY A 558 24.45 16.00 -7.86
CA GLY A 558 24.96 17.26 -8.41
C GLY A 558 26.48 17.20 -8.64
N ALA A 559 26.97 17.92 -9.65
CA ALA A 559 28.41 18.15 -9.79
C ALA A 559 28.91 18.90 -8.53
N GLY A 560 29.91 18.35 -7.85
CA GLY A 560 30.44 18.90 -6.59
C GLY A 560 30.06 18.16 -5.30
N GLY A 561 29.26 17.08 -5.36
CA GLY A 561 29.19 16.10 -4.26
C GLY A 561 28.62 16.59 -2.92
N LEU A 562 27.77 17.62 -2.91
CA LEU A 562 27.22 18.20 -1.67
C LEU A 562 25.70 18.03 -1.47
N VAL A 563 24.95 17.53 -2.47
CA VAL A 563 23.49 17.34 -2.35
C VAL A 563 23.05 16.04 -3.03
N SER A 564 22.32 15.20 -2.30
CA SER A 564 21.64 14.01 -2.82
C SER A 564 20.14 14.09 -2.55
N ASN A 565 19.33 14.35 -3.58
CA ASN A 565 17.88 14.19 -3.49
C ASN A 565 17.50 12.76 -3.91
N SER A 566 16.84 12.02 -3.01
CA SER A 566 16.25 10.72 -3.29
C SER A 566 14.72 10.86 -3.41
N SER A 567 14.17 10.56 -4.59
CA SER A 567 12.72 10.41 -4.76
C SER A 567 12.33 8.95 -4.52
N ASN A 568 11.34 8.71 -3.66
CA ASN A 568 10.81 7.37 -3.44
C ASN A 568 9.75 7.06 -4.50
N ALA A 569 9.93 5.97 -5.25
CA ALA A 569 8.94 5.53 -6.22
C ALA A 569 7.84 4.68 -5.55
N ARG A 570 6.59 4.87 -5.95
CA ARG A 570 5.45 4.10 -5.40
C ARG A 570 4.47 3.72 -6.50
N ALA A 571 4.30 2.42 -6.75
CA ALA A 571 3.22 1.90 -7.57
C ALA A 571 2.08 1.39 -6.68
N ALA A 572 0.85 1.84 -6.93
CA ALA A 572 -0.36 1.33 -6.29
C ALA A 572 -1.35 0.85 -7.36
N ALA A 573 -1.66 -0.44 -7.34
CA ALA A 573 -2.60 -1.09 -8.25
C ALA A 573 -3.78 -1.64 -7.43
N ASN A 574 -5.01 -1.26 -7.79
CA ASN A 574 -6.24 -1.69 -7.11
C ASN A 574 -6.18 -1.57 -5.56
N SER A 575 -5.54 -0.52 -5.03
CA SER A 575 -5.14 -0.42 -3.63
C SER A 575 -5.69 0.83 -2.93
N LEU A 576 -5.88 0.74 -1.61
CA LEU A 576 -6.13 1.88 -0.72
C LEU A 576 -4.85 2.25 0.01
N VAL A 577 -4.45 3.52 -0.07
CA VAL A 577 -3.25 4.07 0.57
C VAL A 577 -3.66 5.18 1.54
N LEU A 578 -3.28 5.02 2.81
CA LEU A 578 -3.48 5.98 3.90
C LEU A 578 -2.10 6.46 4.36
N HIS A 579 -1.82 7.77 4.36
CA HIS A 579 -0.48 8.31 4.65
C HIS A 579 -0.54 9.60 5.48
N GLU A 580 0.31 9.67 6.52
CA GLU A 580 0.42 10.78 7.48
C GLU A 580 -0.84 10.98 8.34
N ASP A 581 -0.87 10.27 9.47
CA ASP A 581 -1.91 10.33 10.51
C ASP A 581 -3.36 10.14 10.04
N VAL A 582 -3.60 9.58 8.85
CA VAL A 582 -4.94 9.31 8.34
C VAL A 582 -5.70 8.33 9.26
N HIS A 583 -6.91 8.70 9.65
CA HIS A 583 -7.79 7.88 10.49
C HIS A 583 -8.88 7.21 9.66
N MET A 584 -8.99 5.89 9.77
CA MET A 584 -10.12 5.12 9.25
C MET A 584 -10.90 4.59 10.46
N ASP A 585 -12.05 5.18 10.71
CA ASP A 585 -12.88 4.92 11.90
C ASP A 585 -14.37 4.81 11.54
N THR A 586 -15.27 5.13 12.47
CA THR A 586 -16.74 5.23 12.23
C THR A 586 -17.43 3.98 11.64
N ALA A 587 -16.78 2.81 11.74
CA ALA A 587 -17.28 1.52 11.27
C ALA A 587 -17.50 1.43 9.75
N SER A 588 -16.55 1.99 9.01
CA SER A 588 -16.54 2.06 7.54
C SER A 588 -15.96 0.79 6.90
N PRO A 589 -16.77 -0.19 6.43
CA PRO A 589 -16.27 -1.36 5.74
C PRO A 589 -15.55 -1.02 4.43
N TRP A 590 -14.45 -1.72 4.18
CA TRP A 590 -13.71 -1.69 2.92
C TRP A 590 -13.54 -3.07 2.30
N ALA A 591 -13.89 -3.18 1.02
CA ALA A 591 -13.71 -4.39 0.22
C ALA A 591 -12.72 -4.14 -0.93
N ILE A 592 -11.68 -4.96 -1.03
CA ILE A 592 -10.78 -5.05 -2.18
C ILE A 592 -10.96 -6.45 -2.74
N SER A 593 -11.78 -6.64 -3.77
CA SER A 593 -12.15 -7.98 -4.24
C SER A 593 -12.10 -8.17 -5.75
N THR A 594 -11.83 -9.40 -6.17
CA THR A 594 -11.91 -9.86 -7.58
C THR A 594 -11.11 -8.99 -8.56
N ASN A 595 -10.09 -8.28 -8.08
CA ASN A 595 -9.20 -7.47 -8.91
C ASN A 595 -8.05 -8.32 -9.46
N THR A 596 -7.56 -7.95 -10.64
CA THR A 596 -6.37 -8.54 -11.27
C THR A 596 -5.29 -7.48 -11.43
N ALA A 597 -4.06 -7.85 -11.11
CA ALA A 597 -2.89 -7.02 -11.35
C ALA A 597 -1.72 -7.86 -11.87
N ASN A 598 -1.15 -7.47 -13.02
CA ASN A 598 -0.06 -8.20 -13.67
C ASN A 598 1.05 -7.25 -14.14
N GLY A 599 2.31 -7.58 -13.84
CA GLY A 599 3.46 -6.85 -14.35
C GLY A 599 3.67 -5.50 -13.67
N VAL A 600 3.59 -5.44 -12.34
CA VAL A 600 3.78 -4.22 -11.55
C VAL A 600 5.22 -4.11 -11.03
N HIS A 601 5.94 -3.08 -11.47
CA HIS A 601 7.36 -2.90 -11.22
C HIS A 601 7.63 -1.56 -10.50
N ALA A 602 8.22 -1.60 -9.29
CA ALA A 602 8.63 -0.41 -8.55
C ALA A 602 10.14 -0.45 -8.23
N GLY A 603 10.95 0.05 -9.16
CA GLY A 603 12.39 0.17 -9.00
C GLY A 603 12.75 1.28 -8.01
N GLY A 604 13.43 0.94 -6.92
CA GLY A 604 13.86 1.86 -5.87
C GLY A 604 12.74 2.35 -4.94
N GLY A 605 11.71 1.53 -4.69
CA GLY A 605 10.65 1.88 -3.75
C GLY A 605 9.58 0.81 -3.56
N THR A 606 8.32 1.22 -3.53
CA THR A 606 7.20 0.43 -3.01
C THR A 606 6.22 -0.01 -4.12
N ALA A 607 5.79 -1.27 -4.10
CA ALA A 607 4.65 -1.78 -4.87
C ALA A 607 3.54 -2.26 -3.94
N LEU A 608 2.35 -1.68 -4.12
CA LEU A 608 1.11 -2.03 -3.42
C LEU A 608 0.13 -2.55 -4.45
N VAL A 609 -0.36 -3.77 -4.26
CA VAL A 609 -1.18 -4.46 -5.26
C VAL A 609 -2.33 -5.18 -4.58
N ASN A 610 -3.56 -4.83 -4.93
CA ASN A 610 -4.79 -5.31 -4.29
C ASN A 610 -4.73 -5.18 -2.75
N ALA A 611 -4.13 -4.09 -2.26
CA ALA A 611 -3.68 -3.97 -0.87
C ALA A 611 -4.30 -2.76 -0.15
N LEU A 612 -4.41 -2.86 1.17
CA LEU A 612 -4.62 -1.71 2.04
C LEU A 612 -3.28 -1.37 2.71
N ALA A 613 -2.75 -0.18 2.47
CA ALA A 613 -1.48 0.27 3.03
C ALA A 613 -1.68 1.51 3.93
N ALA A 614 -1.15 1.47 5.15
CA ALA A 614 -1.25 2.56 6.13
C ALA A 614 0.14 2.97 6.64
N TYR A 615 0.50 4.24 6.44
CA TYR A 615 1.84 4.76 6.69
C TYR A 615 1.85 5.92 7.68
N ARG A 616 2.94 6.04 8.45
CA ARG A 616 3.28 7.22 9.28
C ARG A 616 2.13 7.68 10.19
N GLY A 617 1.90 6.95 11.28
CA GLY A 617 0.88 7.33 12.29
C GLY A 617 -0.57 6.95 11.95
N ALA A 618 -0.88 6.57 10.71
CA ALA A 618 -2.22 6.16 10.28
C ALA A 618 -2.84 5.03 11.13
N ARG A 619 -4.16 5.09 11.36
CA ARG A 619 -4.88 4.21 12.31
C ARG A 619 -6.16 3.68 11.70
N ILE A 620 -6.46 2.39 11.97
CA ILE A 620 -7.67 1.71 11.53
C ILE A 620 -8.40 1.17 12.76
N GLN A 621 -9.59 1.70 13.03
CA GLN A 621 -10.38 1.38 14.22
C GLN A 621 -11.80 0.97 13.85
N SER A 622 -12.26 -0.17 14.39
CA SER A 622 -13.64 -0.65 14.28
C SER A 622 -14.18 -0.82 12.85
N SER A 623 -13.32 -0.85 11.83
CA SER A 623 -13.70 -0.66 10.42
C SER A 623 -13.28 -1.89 9.59
N PRO A 624 -14.21 -2.80 9.24
CA PRO A 624 -13.88 -4.09 8.63
C PRO A 624 -13.13 -3.97 7.30
N VAL A 625 -12.12 -4.82 7.09
CA VAL A 625 -11.34 -4.88 5.85
C VAL A 625 -11.43 -6.28 5.25
N THR A 626 -11.87 -6.39 4.00
CA THR A 626 -11.98 -7.66 3.27
C THR A 626 -11.16 -7.60 1.99
N ILE A 627 -10.24 -8.55 1.83
CA ILE A 627 -9.42 -8.76 0.62
C ILE A 627 -9.76 -10.14 0.06
N LEU A 628 -10.55 -10.22 -1.02
CA LEU A 628 -11.21 -11.46 -1.47
C LEU A 628 -11.00 -11.76 -2.95
N GLY A 629 -10.47 -12.94 -3.28
CA GLY A 629 -10.47 -13.46 -4.66
C GLY A 629 -9.63 -12.63 -5.65
N ASN A 630 -8.65 -11.86 -5.18
CA ASN A 630 -7.79 -11.05 -6.04
C ASN A 630 -6.62 -11.88 -6.60
N THR A 631 -6.10 -11.48 -7.77
CA THR A 631 -4.90 -12.05 -8.38
C THR A 631 -3.81 -10.99 -8.50
N GLY A 632 -2.62 -11.28 -7.99
CA GLY A 632 -1.42 -10.46 -8.14
C GLY A 632 -0.27 -11.28 -8.74
N GLU A 633 0.21 -10.88 -9.91
CA GLU A 633 1.20 -11.64 -10.69
C GLU A 633 2.34 -10.76 -11.24
N ASN A 634 3.56 -11.33 -11.34
CA ASN A 634 4.74 -10.67 -11.91
C ASN A 634 5.00 -9.29 -11.29
N ILE A 635 4.98 -9.24 -9.95
CA ILE A 635 5.18 -8.02 -9.19
C ILE A 635 6.62 -8.00 -8.72
N SER A 636 7.34 -6.90 -8.99
CA SER A 636 8.69 -6.74 -8.50
C SER A 636 8.99 -5.37 -7.93
N THR A 637 9.81 -5.36 -6.87
CA THR A 637 10.43 -4.16 -6.31
C THR A 637 11.93 -4.37 -6.19
N GLY A 638 12.70 -3.29 -6.15
CA GLY A 638 14.15 -3.42 -6.01
C GLY A 638 14.90 -2.19 -5.55
N GLY A 639 15.50 -2.25 -4.36
CA GLY A 639 16.59 -1.37 -3.96
C GLY A 639 17.83 -1.65 -4.82
N GLY A 640 18.16 -0.74 -5.75
CA GLY A 640 19.23 -0.95 -6.73
C GLY A 640 20.49 -0.15 -6.44
N ALA A 641 21.62 -0.84 -6.26
CA ALA A 641 22.93 -0.29 -5.93
C ALA A 641 23.36 0.94 -6.77
N SER A 642 23.64 2.06 -6.09
CA SER A 642 24.38 3.20 -6.69
C SER A 642 25.32 3.92 -5.71
N GLN A 643 25.43 3.43 -4.46
CA GLN A 643 26.53 3.79 -3.56
C GLN A 643 27.82 3.06 -3.99
N ALA A 644 28.62 3.69 -4.84
CA ALA A 644 30.00 3.25 -5.12
C ALA A 644 31.05 4.10 -4.38
N LEU A 645 30.66 5.29 -3.89
CA LEU A 645 31.54 6.32 -3.33
C LEU A 645 30.93 7.01 -2.09
N GLY A 646 30.17 6.28 -1.26
CA GLY A 646 29.63 6.81 0.00
C GLY A 646 28.46 7.81 -0.10
N MET A 647 27.86 7.98 -1.29
CA MET A 647 26.79 8.98 -1.52
C MET A 647 25.51 8.36 -2.10
N GLY A 648 24.39 8.53 -1.39
CA GLY A 648 23.04 8.28 -1.87
C GLY A 648 22.22 7.29 -1.02
N SER A 649 21.11 7.75 -0.44
CA SER A 649 20.15 6.94 0.31
C SER A 649 19.06 6.40 -0.62
N LYS A 650 19.12 5.11 -1.00
CA LYS A 650 17.97 4.38 -1.54
C LYS A 650 17.38 3.51 -0.45
N THR A 651 16.07 3.57 -0.28
CA THR A 651 15.32 2.81 0.70
C THR A 651 15.16 1.35 0.27
N ASN A 652 14.96 0.46 1.25
CA ASN A 652 14.67 -0.95 0.99
C ASN A 652 13.32 -1.10 0.26
N GLY A 653 13.24 -2.01 -0.71
CA GLY A 653 12.03 -2.23 -1.50
C GLY A 653 10.89 -2.85 -0.69
N ILE A 654 9.67 -2.33 -0.80
CA ILE A 654 8.50 -2.85 -0.08
C ILE A 654 7.47 -3.37 -1.09
N LEU A 655 7.11 -4.65 -0.99
CA LEU A 655 6.09 -5.29 -1.82
C LEU A 655 4.95 -5.79 -0.92
N ALA A 656 3.73 -5.31 -1.16
CA ALA A 656 2.51 -5.83 -0.54
C ALA A 656 1.50 -6.23 -1.61
N ALA A 657 1.20 -7.52 -1.72
CA ALA A 657 0.25 -8.10 -2.68
C ALA A 657 -0.91 -8.78 -1.94
N ASN A 658 -2.16 -8.44 -2.27
CA ASN A 658 -3.38 -8.96 -1.62
C ASN A 658 -3.33 -8.85 -0.07
N SER A 659 -2.77 -7.75 0.45
CA SER A 659 -2.30 -7.68 1.84
C SER A 659 -2.76 -6.42 2.57
N VAL A 660 -2.83 -6.48 3.89
CA VAL A 660 -2.89 -5.29 4.77
C VAL A 660 -1.49 -4.99 5.26
N TYR A 661 -0.95 -3.83 4.90
CA TYR A 661 0.41 -3.41 5.24
C TYR A 661 0.37 -2.13 6.08
N MET A 662 1.02 -2.11 7.24
CA MET A 662 1.10 -0.94 8.11
C MET A 662 2.56 -0.70 8.52
N GLU A 663 3.03 0.54 8.44
CA GLU A 663 4.40 0.90 8.83
C GLU A 663 4.55 2.38 9.24
N GLY A 664 5.24 2.65 10.35
CA GLY A 664 5.63 4.01 10.73
C GLY A 664 6.57 4.04 11.93
N PRO A 665 7.31 5.16 12.13
CA PRO A 665 8.00 5.42 13.39
C PRO A 665 6.96 5.66 14.51
N ASP A 666 5.94 6.47 14.21
CA ASP A 666 4.76 6.67 15.05
C ASP A 666 3.84 5.44 15.04
N SER A 667 3.15 5.19 16.15
CA SER A 667 2.42 3.94 16.34
C SER A 667 1.17 3.85 15.47
N VAL A 668 1.34 3.28 14.28
CA VAL A 668 0.24 2.74 13.47
C VAL A 668 -0.54 1.71 14.30
N SER A 669 -1.86 1.65 14.14
CA SER A 669 -2.66 0.75 14.98
C SER A 669 -3.89 0.18 14.29
N LEU A 670 -4.16 -1.09 14.61
CA LEU A 670 -5.31 -1.85 14.17
C LEU A 670 -6.11 -2.31 15.39
N ARG A 671 -7.20 -1.60 15.71
CA ARG A 671 -7.97 -1.83 16.95
C ARG A 671 -9.43 -2.17 16.68
N SER A 672 -9.91 -3.25 17.29
CA SER A 672 -11.31 -3.70 17.17
C SER A 672 -11.75 -3.95 15.72
N THR A 673 -10.80 -4.29 14.84
CA THR A 673 -11.03 -4.37 13.39
C THR A 673 -11.01 -5.84 12.92
N PRO A 674 -12.09 -6.32 12.28
CA PRO A 674 -12.05 -7.56 11.52
C PRO A 674 -11.27 -7.37 10.21
N VAL A 675 -10.29 -8.23 9.95
CA VAL A 675 -9.57 -8.33 8.67
C VAL A 675 -9.76 -9.73 8.11
N GLN A 676 -10.20 -9.84 6.87
CA GLN A 676 -10.32 -11.11 6.15
C GLN A 676 -9.53 -11.05 4.85
N ILE A 677 -8.62 -12.00 4.65
CA ILE A 677 -7.85 -12.20 3.42
C ILE A 677 -8.18 -13.61 2.93
N THR A 678 -9.00 -13.73 1.89
CA THR A 678 -9.62 -15.01 1.51
C THR A 678 -9.49 -15.30 0.01
N ALA A 679 -9.15 -16.54 -0.35
CA ALA A 679 -9.14 -17.05 -1.73
C ALA A 679 -8.30 -16.22 -2.74
N ASN A 680 -7.31 -15.46 -2.27
CA ASN A 680 -6.45 -14.66 -3.14
C ASN A 680 -5.30 -15.50 -3.73
N THR A 681 -4.84 -15.11 -4.91
CA THR A 681 -3.69 -15.72 -5.61
C THR A 681 -2.55 -14.71 -5.75
N ALA A 682 -1.36 -15.09 -5.32
CA ALA A 682 -0.13 -14.32 -5.41
C ALA A 682 0.96 -15.17 -6.10
N ARG A 683 1.52 -14.70 -7.22
CA ARG A 683 2.42 -15.50 -8.06
C ARG A 683 3.57 -14.69 -8.62
N GLN A 684 4.78 -15.26 -8.66
CA GLN A 684 5.98 -14.63 -9.24
C GLN A 684 6.24 -13.23 -8.62
N LEU A 685 6.47 -13.21 -7.32
CA LEU A 685 6.77 -11.98 -6.57
C LEU A 685 8.27 -11.90 -6.26
N SER A 686 8.88 -10.74 -6.49
CA SER A 686 10.31 -10.52 -6.22
C SER A 686 10.59 -9.18 -5.55
N ALA A 687 11.34 -9.19 -4.46
CA ALA A 687 11.78 -7.97 -3.77
C ALA A 687 13.29 -7.99 -3.61
N LYS A 688 14.00 -7.11 -4.33
CA LYS A 688 15.45 -6.92 -4.15
C LYS A 688 15.70 -5.85 -3.08
N GLY A 689 16.54 -6.16 -2.11
CA GLY A 689 16.83 -5.37 -0.94
C GLY A 689 15.58 -4.93 -0.17
N GLY A 690 14.72 -5.85 0.28
CA GLY A 690 13.65 -5.44 1.21
C GLY A 690 12.59 -6.49 1.62
N ARG A 691 11.36 -6.01 1.87
CA ARG A 691 10.28 -6.78 2.48
C ARG A 691 9.16 -7.10 1.50
N MET A 692 8.71 -8.34 1.50
CA MET A 692 7.60 -8.83 0.69
C MET A 692 6.51 -9.45 1.58
N ASN A 693 5.26 -9.09 1.31
CA ASN A 693 4.06 -9.60 1.97
C ASN A 693 3.03 -10.00 0.91
N ALA A 694 2.61 -11.26 0.92
CA ALA A 694 1.68 -11.84 -0.04
C ALA A 694 0.53 -12.53 0.71
N ASN A 695 -0.71 -12.13 0.42
CA ASN A 695 -1.92 -12.60 1.11
C ASN A 695 -1.81 -12.46 2.65
N ALA A 696 -1.22 -11.37 3.14
CA ALA A 696 -0.69 -11.27 4.51
C ALA A 696 -1.19 -10.02 5.24
N VAL A 697 -1.13 -10.05 6.58
CA VAL A 697 -1.27 -8.86 7.43
C VAL A 697 0.09 -8.56 8.04
N ALA A 698 0.65 -7.38 7.77
CA ALA A 698 1.98 -6.99 8.24
C ALA A 698 1.94 -5.62 8.92
N VAL A 699 2.11 -5.61 10.24
CA VAL A 699 2.12 -4.40 11.08
C VAL A 699 3.55 -4.18 11.59
N ASN A 700 4.23 -3.17 11.06
CA ASN A 700 5.66 -2.95 11.23
C ASN A 700 5.96 -1.68 12.05
N GLY A 701 7.22 -1.51 12.45
CA GLY A 701 7.65 -0.41 13.32
C GLY A 701 7.06 -0.53 14.72
N SER A 702 6.66 0.58 15.32
CA SER A 702 6.01 0.63 16.65
C SER A 702 4.53 0.20 16.64
N GLY A 703 4.10 -0.51 15.59
CA GLY A 703 2.71 -0.79 15.27
C GLY A 703 2.03 -1.81 16.18
N LYS A 704 0.74 -1.59 16.50
CA LYS A 704 0.01 -2.36 17.52
C LYS A 704 -1.27 -2.98 16.98
N VAL A 705 -1.57 -4.21 17.39
CA VAL A 705 -2.83 -4.91 17.10
C VAL A 705 -3.54 -5.25 18.41
N GLN A 706 -4.77 -4.78 18.57
CA GLN A 706 -5.55 -4.96 19.80
C GLN A 706 -7.01 -5.32 19.51
N SER A 707 -7.51 -6.38 20.16
CA SER A 707 -8.93 -6.78 20.11
C SER A 707 -9.49 -6.96 18.69
N SER A 708 -8.62 -7.35 17.76
CA SER A 708 -8.90 -7.48 16.32
C SER A 708 -8.91 -8.96 15.92
N THR A 709 -9.65 -9.29 14.86
CA THR A 709 -9.74 -10.66 14.32
C THR A 709 -9.14 -10.67 12.93
N LEU A 710 -8.08 -11.44 12.71
CA LEU A 710 -7.38 -11.52 11.42
C LEU A 710 -7.48 -12.95 10.86
N ASN A 711 -8.20 -13.10 9.76
CA ASN A 711 -8.44 -14.38 9.11
C ASN A 711 -7.73 -14.41 7.74
N VAL A 712 -6.92 -15.43 7.50
CA VAL A 712 -6.21 -15.68 6.25
C VAL A 712 -6.60 -17.09 5.78
N ILE A 713 -7.49 -17.20 4.80
CA ILE A 713 -8.20 -18.45 4.48
C ILE A 713 -8.11 -18.81 2.98
N GLY A 714 -7.67 -20.03 2.67
CA GLY A 714 -7.71 -20.58 1.32
C GLY A 714 -6.89 -19.82 0.27
N ASN A 715 -5.89 -19.04 0.67
CA ASN A 715 -5.06 -18.26 -0.24
C ASN A 715 -3.92 -19.11 -0.83
N THR A 716 -3.46 -18.73 -2.02
CA THR A 716 -2.35 -19.36 -2.73
C THR A 716 -1.23 -18.36 -2.97
N ALA A 717 -0.01 -18.72 -2.58
CA ALA A 717 1.21 -17.92 -2.77
C ALA A 717 2.30 -18.81 -3.39
N THR A 718 2.81 -18.48 -4.59
CA THR A 718 3.77 -19.33 -5.31
C THR A 718 4.91 -18.55 -5.98
N ASN A 719 6.14 -19.05 -5.86
CA ASN A 719 7.35 -18.45 -6.43
C ASN A 719 7.61 -17.03 -5.88
N LEU A 720 7.95 -16.96 -4.59
CA LEU A 720 8.20 -15.73 -3.84
C LEU A 720 9.68 -15.65 -3.46
N ARG A 721 10.37 -14.56 -3.83
CA ARG A 721 11.80 -14.39 -3.61
C ARG A 721 12.16 -13.00 -3.09
N SER A 722 12.66 -12.92 -1.86
CA SER A 722 13.26 -11.71 -1.31
C SER A 722 14.78 -11.84 -1.19
N GLU A 723 15.52 -10.88 -1.71
CA GLU A 723 16.99 -10.88 -1.74
C GLU A 723 17.54 -9.72 -0.89
N GLY A 724 18.25 -9.97 0.21
CA GLY A 724 19.07 -8.97 0.87
C GLY A 724 20.50 -8.95 0.29
N GLU A 725 21.00 -7.77 -0.08
CA GLU A 725 22.40 -7.54 -0.43
C GLU A 725 23.15 -6.89 0.75
N GLU A 726 24.28 -7.45 1.17
CA GLU A 726 25.16 -6.84 2.17
C GLU A 726 26.38 -6.22 1.47
N LYS A 727 26.69 -4.96 1.76
CA LYS A 727 27.83 -4.26 1.16
C LYS A 727 29.00 -4.14 2.13
N THR A 728 30.15 -4.64 1.71
CA THR A 728 31.42 -4.51 2.42
C THR A 728 32.35 -3.51 1.73
N LEU A 729 32.91 -2.58 2.49
CA LEU A 729 33.99 -1.68 2.06
C LEU A 729 35.20 -1.90 2.98
N ILE A 730 36.38 -2.19 2.40
CA ILE A 730 37.64 -2.38 3.14
C ILE A 730 37.46 -3.36 4.33
N GLY A 731 36.85 -4.53 4.06
CA GLY A 731 36.62 -5.57 5.06
C GLY A 731 35.47 -5.34 6.06
N HIS A 732 34.85 -4.15 6.09
CA HIS A 732 33.75 -3.83 7.00
C HIS A 732 32.40 -3.73 6.28
N ALA A 733 31.36 -4.33 6.85
CA ALA A 733 29.98 -4.18 6.35
C ALA A 733 29.47 -2.76 6.65
N ILE A 734 29.08 -2.04 5.60
CA ILE A 734 28.54 -0.66 5.68
C ILE A 734 27.01 -0.64 5.58
N ASP A 735 26.42 -1.59 4.87
CA ASP A 735 24.96 -1.72 4.78
C ASP A 735 24.55 -3.21 4.84
N LYS A 736 23.52 -3.50 5.63
CA LYS A 736 22.93 -4.83 5.81
C LYS A 736 21.55 -4.85 5.16
N GLY A 737 21.51 -5.15 3.87
CA GLY A 737 20.26 -5.32 3.15
C GLY A 737 19.38 -6.39 3.79
N VAL A 738 18.12 -6.03 4.01
CA VAL A 738 17.09 -6.91 4.59
C VAL A 738 16.44 -7.70 3.47
N GLY A 739 16.35 -9.02 3.59
CA GLY A 739 15.47 -9.83 2.76
C GLY A 739 14.43 -10.55 3.62
N GLN A 740 13.17 -10.17 3.46
CA GLN A 740 12.04 -10.75 4.18
C GLN A 740 10.94 -11.14 3.20
N ALA A 741 10.39 -12.36 3.31
CA ALA A 741 9.31 -12.85 2.46
C ALA A 741 8.22 -13.57 3.29
N ASN A 742 7.03 -12.97 3.32
CA ASN A 742 5.86 -13.45 4.05
C ASN A 742 4.77 -13.91 3.07
N ALA A 743 4.33 -15.16 3.20
CA ALA A 743 3.34 -15.80 2.35
C ALA A 743 2.18 -16.34 3.20
N ASN A 744 0.96 -15.84 2.98
CA ASN A 744 -0.24 -16.19 3.75
C ASN A 744 -0.03 -16.04 5.28
N ALA A 745 0.65 -14.98 5.71
CA ALA A 745 1.21 -14.83 7.06
C ALA A 745 0.64 -13.62 7.83
N ILE A 746 0.78 -13.65 9.15
CA ILE A 746 0.49 -12.51 10.03
C ILE A 746 1.79 -12.10 10.73
N GLN A 747 2.24 -10.86 10.52
CA GLN A 747 3.41 -10.29 11.16
C GLN A 747 3.04 -9.06 12.00
N VAL A 748 3.49 -9.00 13.25
CA VAL A 748 3.35 -7.82 14.12
C VAL A 748 4.68 -7.54 14.83
N LEU A 749 5.29 -6.38 14.57
CA LEU A 749 6.63 -6.04 15.09
C LEU A 749 6.64 -5.35 16.47
N ALA A 750 5.50 -5.17 17.13
CA ALA A 750 5.46 -4.71 18.53
C ALA A 750 4.37 -5.43 19.34
N SER A 751 3.26 -4.78 19.67
CA SER A 751 2.32 -5.26 20.71
C SER A 751 1.10 -5.98 20.14
N LEU A 752 0.78 -7.13 20.74
CA LEU A 752 -0.29 -8.05 20.30
C LEU A 752 -1.17 -8.46 21.49
N ARG A 753 -2.41 -7.95 21.57
CA ARG A 753 -3.27 -8.15 22.75
C ARG A 753 -4.73 -8.47 22.42
N GLY A 754 -5.28 -9.51 23.04
CA GLY A 754 -6.71 -9.82 22.99
C GLY A 754 -7.25 -10.14 21.59
N ALA A 755 -6.38 -10.59 20.69
CA ALA A 755 -6.66 -10.72 19.27
C ALA A 755 -6.84 -12.19 18.85
N THR A 756 -7.62 -12.41 17.79
CA THR A 756 -7.90 -13.74 17.23
C THR A 756 -7.26 -13.87 15.84
N PHE A 757 -6.57 -14.98 15.60
CA PHE A 757 -5.88 -15.27 14.34
C PHE A 757 -6.28 -16.64 13.80
N GLN A 758 -6.62 -16.70 12.51
CA GLN A 758 -6.97 -17.94 11.84
C GLN A 758 -6.25 -18.04 10.50
N LEU A 759 -5.35 -19.01 10.35
CA LEU A 759 -4.71 -19.38 9.09
C LEU A 759 -5.25 -20.76 8.70
N VAL A 760 -6.14 -20.81 7.71
CA VAL A 760 -6.91 -22.00 7.36
C VAL A 760 -6.72 -22.37 5.89
N GLY A 761 -6.21 -23.58 5.63
CA GLY A 761 -6.21 -24.17 4.27
C GLY A 761 -5.41 -23.39 3.21
N ASN A 762 -4.41 -22.59 3.61
CA ASN A 762 -3.60 -21.82 2.67
C ASN A 762 -2.48 -22.68 2.06
N THR A 763 -2.06 -22.32 0.84
CA THR A 763 -0.96 -22.96 0.10
C THR A 763 0.17 -21.97 -0.16
N ALA A 764 1.40 -22.33 0.22
CA ALA A 764 2.62 -21.54 0.03
C ALA A 764 3.75 -22.39 -0.56
N ASP A 765 4.11 -22.16 -1.82
CA ASP A 765 5.13 -22.94 -2.54
C ASP A 765 6.29 -22.08 -3.07
N ASN A 766 7.50 -22.64 -3.03
CA ASN A 766 8.74 -22.00 -3.48
C ASN A 766 8.93 -20.59 -2.88
N LEU A 767 9.14 -20.53 -1.56
CA LEU A 767 9.37 -19.31 -0.79
C LEU A 767 10.85 -19.21 -0.39
N SER A 768 11.49 -18.10 -0.75
CA SER A 768 12.90 -17.85 -0.45
C SER A 768 13.15 -16.44 0.09
N ALA A 769 13.96 -16.34 1.14
CA ALA A 769 14.51 -15.09 1.66
C ALA A 769 16.02 -15.21 1.87
N THR A 770 16.80 -14.21 1.46
CA THR A 770 18.23 -14.12 1.80
C THR A 770 18.46 -13.01 2.82
N LYS A 771 19.40 -13.18 3.76
CA LYS A 771 19.72 -12.21 4.83
C LYS A 771 18.55 -11.92 5.81
N GLY A 772 17.54 -12.79 5.90
CA GLY A 772 16.42 -12.60 6.84
C GLY A 772 15.41 -13.75 6.91
N LEU A 773 14.13 -13.39 7.03
CA LEU A 773 12.99 -14.26 7.38
C LEU A 773 12.18 -14.69 6.14
N ALA A 774 11.94 -15.99 6.00
CA ALA A 774 10.93 -16.59 5.13
C ALA A 774 9.81 -17.20 5.99
N ALA A 775 8.59 -16.65 5.93
CA ALA A 775 7.43 -17.11 6.70
C ALA A 775 6.29 -17.57 5.80
N ALA A 776 6.04 -18.88 5.73
CA ALA A 776 4.95 -19.49 4.99
C ALA A 776 3.82 -19.94 5.93
N ASN A 777 2.59 -19.49 5.68
CA ASN A 777 1.39 -19.81 6.46
C ASN A 777 1.60 -19.67 7.99
N SER A 778 2.35 -18.66 8.42
CA SER A 778 2.85 -18.55 9.80
C SER A 778 2.41 -17.25 10.49
N ILE A 779 2.40 -17.26 11.81
CA ILE A 779 2.19 -16.06 12.65
C ILE A 779 3.53 -15.72 13.30
N VAL A 780 4.01 -14.50 13.10
CA VAL A 780 5.31 -14.02 13.61
C VAL A 780 5.13 -12.72 14.37
N GLN A 781 5.66 -12.67 15.60
CA GLN A 781 5.74 -11.47 16.41
C GLN A 781 7.21 -11.18 16.75
N ASP A 782 7.64 -9.93 16.55
CA ASP A 782 9.03 -9.49 16.76
C ASP A 782 9.10 -8.33 17.79
N ASP A 783 10.31 -7.96 18.20
CA ASP A 783 10.65 -7.17 19.40
C ASP A 783 9.70 -6.01 19.76
N GLY A 784 8.93 -6.19 20.86
CA GLY A 784 8.26 -5.06 21.51
C GLY A 784 6.92 -5.36 22.19
N ALA A 785 6.95 -6.16 23.26
CA ALA A 785 5.86 -6.51 24.21
C ALA A 785 5.23 -7.91 24.05
N ASP A 786 4.63 -8.40 25.14
CA ASP A 786 4.05 -9.75 25.25
C ASP A 786 2.92 -10.03 24.25
N MET A 787 2.89 -11.28 23.78
CA MET A 787 1.73 -11.92 23.15
C MET A 787 0.72 -12.31 24.24
N ASN A 788 -0.33 -11.52 24.45
CA ASN A 788 -1.23 -11.69 25.60
C ASN A 788 -2.69 -11.90 25.20
N ALA A 789 -3.35 -12.89 25.83
CA ALA A 789 -4.75 -13.24 25.64
C ALA A 789 -5.14 -13.48 24.17
N LEU A 790 -4.32 -14.27 23.47
CA LEU A 790 -4.50 -14.55 22.05
C LEU A 790 -5.25 -15.87 21.83
N ASN A 791 -6.05 -15.92 20.76
CA ASN A 791 -6.59 -17.16 20.22
C ASN A 791 -6.01 -17.35 18.80
N ALA A 792 -5.08 -18.29 18.63
CA ALA A 792 -4.34 -18.45 17.39
C ALA A 792 -4.48 -19.88 16.84
N MET A 793 -5.01 -19.99 15.63
CA MET A 793 -5.25 -21.25 14.94
C MET A 793 -4.53 -21.29 13.59
N VAL A 794 -3.68 -22.30 13.38
CA VAL A 794 -3.02 -22.60 12.11
C VAL A 794 -3.40 -24.02 11.73
N ILE A 795 -4.32 -24.19 10.77
CA ILE A 795 -4.93 -25.48 10.45
C ILE A 795 -4.98 -25.80 8.95
N GLY A 796 -4.59 -27.03 8.61
CA GLY A 796 -4.75 -27.59 7.26
C GLY A 796 -3.91 -26.89 6.18
N ASN A 797 -2.89 -26.11 6.55
CA ASN A 797 -2.09 -25.35 5.60
C ASN A 797 -1.02 -26.23 4.95
N HIS A 798 -0.73 -25.96 3.68
CA HIS A 798 0.31 -26.62 2.91
C HIS A 798 1.46 -25.66 2.61
N SER A 799 2.69 -26.07 2.93
CA SER A 799 3.89 -25.35 2.55
C SER A 799 4.96 -26.29 2.01
N SER A 800 5.49 -25.94 0.84
CA SER A 800 6.58 -26.63 0.16
C SER A 800 7.71 -25.65 -0.15
N GLN A 801 8.95 -26.11 0.01
CA GLN A 801 10.17 -25.37 -0.31
C GLN A 801 10.27 -23.97 0.35
N THR A 802 9.98 -23.86 1.66
CA THR A 802 10.29 -22.63 2.41
C THR A 802 11.76 -22.63 2.84
N SER A 803 12.50 -21.59 2.45
CA SER A 803 13.96 -21.54 2.58
C SER A 803 14.48 -20.16 3.00
N ALA A 804 15.51 -20.14 3.84
CA ALA A 804 16.23 -18.93 4.22
C ALA A 804 17.74 -19.11 4.19
N SER A 805 18.43 -18.20 3.51
CA SER A 805 19.90 -18.16 3.44
C SER A 805 20.45 -16.91 4.11
N ASN A 806 21.75 -16.90 4.40
CA ASN A 806 22.53 -15.73 4.81
C ASN A 806 22.07 -14.86 6.01
N GLY A 807 20.94 -15.08 6.73
CA GLY A 807 20.67 -14.28 7.95
C GLY A 807 19.35 -14.36 8.75
N LYS A 808 18.68 -15.46 9.13
CA LYS A 808 18.71 -16.91 8.84
C LYS A 808 17.43 -17.51 9.50
N THR A 809 16.21 -17.28 8.99
CA THR A 809 14.98 -17.86 9.59
C THR A 809 14.01 -18.36 8.52
N ALA A 810 13.66 -19.64 8.54
CA ALA A 810 12.61 -20.22 7.69
C ALA A 810 11.52 -20.86 8.55
N LEU A 811 10.27 -20.41 8.45
CA LEU A 811 9.13 -20.88 9.24
C LEU A 811 7.99 -21.35 8.31
N ALA A 812 7.54 -22.59 8.46
CA ALA A 812 6.39 -23.13 7.72
C ALA A 812 5.28 -23.56 8.69
N ASN A 813 4.05 -23.08 8.48
CA ASN A 813 2.85 -23.36 9.28
C ASN A 813 3.04 -23.21 10.81
N SER A 814 3.85 -22.24 11.26
CA SER A 814 4.32 -22.13 12.65
C SER A 814 3.87 -20.83 13.32
N ILE A 815 3.95 -20.77 14.66
CA ILE A 815 3.70 -19.58 15.46
C ILE A 815 4.97 -19.22 16.22
N ALA A 816 5.44 -17.98 16.09
CA ALA A 816 6.76 -17.57 16.53
C ALA A 816 6.75 -16.21 17.25
N ALA A 817 7.34 -16.17 18.44
CA ALA A 817 7.69 -14.96 19.17
C ALA A 817 9.23 -14.80 19.16
N GLU A 818 9.74 -13.90 18.34
CA GLU A 818 11.17 -13.73 18.03
C GLU A 818 11.87 -12.64 18.86
N GLY A 819 11.07 -11.77 19.50
CA GLY A 819 11.53 -10.76 20.45
C GLY A 819 11.75 -11.30 21.87
N SER A 820 12.05 -10.41 22.81
CA SER A 820 12.02 -10.68 24.27
C SER A 820 10.61 -10.99 24.84
N SER A 821 9.63 -11.17 23.95
CA SER A 821 8.20 -11.31 24.22
C SER A 821 7.84 -12.71 24.72
N SER A 822 6.96 -12.77 25.72
CA SER A 822 6.40 -14.03 26.21
C SER A 822 4.97 -14.25 25.71
N ILE A 823 4.59 -15.51 25.55
CA ILE A 823 3.22 -15.95 25.28
C ILE A 823 2.51 -16.13 26.62
N LYS A 824 1.45 -15.34 26.85
CA LYS A 824 0.71 -15.28 28.12
C LYS A 824 -0.79 -15.44 27.91
N GLY A 825 -1.45 -16.22 28.75
CA GLY A 825 -2.92 -16.33 28.80
C GLY A 825 -3.56 -16.76 27.47
N SER A 826 -2.84 -17.47 26.60
CA SER A 826 -3.23 -17.66 25.19
C SER A 826 -3.65 -19.09 24.90
N SER A 827 -4.50 -19.27 23.89
CA SER A 827 -4.84 -20.57 23.31
C SER A 827 -4.28 -20.67 21.90
N ILE A 828 -3.46 -21.69 21.66
CA ILE A 828 -2.69 -21.88 20.43
C ILE A 828 -2.94 -23.30 19.89
N GLN A 829 -3.32 -23.39 18.62
CA GLN A 829 -3.55 -24.64 17.92
C GLN A 829 -2.81 -24.67 16.57
N VAL A 830 -1.96 -25.67 16.38
CA VAL A 830 -1.27 -25.97 15.11
C VAL A 830 -1.67 -27.38 14.70
N PHE A 831 -2.60 -27.52 13.76
CA PHE A 831 -3.28 -28.79 13.45
C PHE A 831 -3.27 -29.19 11.98
N ALA A 832 -3.02 -30.47 11.69
CA ALA A 832 -3.13 -31.07 10.35
C ALA A 832 -2.37 -30.32 9.23
N ASN A 833 -1.31 -29.59 9.55
CA ASN A 833 -0.51 -28.86 8.57
C ASN A 833 0.55 -29.76 7.93
N ARG A 834 0.90 -29.48 6.67
CA ARG A 834 2.00 -30.14 5.94
C ARG A 834 3.03 -29.09 5.54
N GLY A 835 4.24 -29.16 6.12
CA GLY A 835 5.23 -28.07 6.00
C GLY A 835 6.68 -28.53 5.97
N GLY A 836 7.50 -27.85 5.17
CA GLY A 836 8.95 -28.08 5.10
C GLY A 836 9.74 -26.76 5.13
N ALA A 837 10.71 -26.65 6.03
CA ALA A 837 11.56 -25.47 6.21
C ALA A 837 13.06 -25.81 6.11
N ARG A 838 13.86 -24.92 5.52
CA ARG A 838 15.31 -25.11 5.29
C ARG A 838 16.12 -23.85 5.59
N ALA A 839 17.29 -24.03 6.21
CA ALA A 839 18.26 -22.95 6.42
C ALA A 839 19.69 -23.48 6.54
N GLU A 840 20.64 -22.79 5.90
CA GLU A 840 22.00 -23.30 5.66
C GLU A 840 22.78 -23.66 6.94
N SER A 841 22.66 -22.84 7.99
CA SER A 841 23.32 -23.06 9.30
C SER A 841 22.38 -22.92 10.53
N GLY A 842 21.07 -22.78 10.31
CA GLY A 842 20.00 -22.58 11.32
C GLY A 842 19.60 -21.09 11.46
N ASP A 843 18.33 -20.70 11.68
CA ASP A 843 17.11 -21.43 12.09
C ASP A 843 16.22 -21.93 10.92
N ALA A 844 15.58 -23.10 11.08
CA ALA A 844 14.42 -23.51 10.30
C ALA A 844 13.38 -24.31 11.13
N VAL A 845 12.09 -24.04 10.98
CA VAL A 845 11.02 -24.61 11.84
C VAL A 845 9.77 -24.96 11.02
N ALA A 846 9.17 -26.12 11.29
CA ALA A 846 7.95 -26.57 10.63
C ALA A 846 6.87 -26.99 11.63
N ASN A 847 5.63 -26.54 11.42
CA ASN A 847 4.41 -26.81 12.21
C ASN A 847 4.59 -26.69 13.74
N SER A 848 5.35 -25.72 14.25
CA SER A 848 5.73 -25.63 15.68
C SER A 848 5.31 -24.31 16.32
N VAL A 849 5.38 -24.25 17.65
CA VAL A 849 5.27 -23.01 18.44
C VAL A 849 6.63 -22.67 19.03
N ARG A 850 7.08 -21.42 18.85
CA ARG A 850 8.42 -20.97 19.23
C ARG A 850 8.41 -19.66 20.02
N SER A 851 9.31 -19.55 21.01
CA SER A 851 9.64 -18.31 21.71
C SER A 851 11.16 -18.21 21.92
N ARG A 852 11.77 -17.10 21.46
CA ARG A 852 13.23 -16.82 21.48
C ARG A 852 13.59 -15.71 22.47
N LYS A 853 14.89 -15.36 22.54
CA LYS A 853 15.47 -14.26 23.35
C LYS A 853 15.05 -14.26 24.83
N GLY A 854 14.91 -15.44 25.43
CA GLY A 854 14.48 -15.62 26.82
C GLY A 854 12.96 -15.50 27.06
N GLY A 855 12.16 -15.32 26.02
CA GLY A 855 10.71 -15.36 26.07
C GLY A 855 10.16 -16.68 26.62
N SER A 856 9.01 -16.61 27.30
CA SER A 856 8.41 -17.72 28.05
C SER A 856 6.98 -18.04 27.61
N VAL A 857 6.51 -19.25 27.89
CA VAL A 857 5.11 -19.65 27.68
C VAL A 857 4.44 -19.81 29.04
N SER A 858 3.47 -18.96 29.38
CA SER A 858 2.81 -18.99 30.68
C SER A 858 1.29 -18.89 30.63
N ALA A 859 0.61 -19.57 31.57
CA ALA A 859 -0.85 -19.61 31.71
C ALA A 859 -1.58 -19.88 30.37
N SER A 860 -0.98 -20.72 29.50
CA SER A 860 -1.41 -20.89 28.11
C SER A 860 -1.73 -22.35 27.78
N SER A 861 -2.60 -22.55 26.79
CA SER A 861 -2.89 -23.86 26.20
C SER A 861 -2.26 -23.93 24.80
N VAL A 862 -1.46 -24.96 24.56
CA VAL A 862 -0.75 -25.15 23.28
C VAL A 862 -0.97 -26.58 22.78
N THR A 863 -1.60 -26.73 21.62
CA THR A 863 -1.82 -28.02 20.96
C THR A 863 -1.13 -28.04 19.60
N VAL A 864 -0.23 -29.01 19.40
CA VAL A 864 0.42 -29.28 18.11
C VAL A 864 0.07 -30.71 17.72
N ALA A 865 -0.84 -30.91 16.77
CA ALA A 865 -1.36 -32.26 16.49
C ALA A 865 -1.65 -32.59 15.02
N GLY A 866 -1.47 -33.85 14.65
CA GLY A 866 -1.74 -34.37 13.30
C GLY A 866 -0.88 -33.77 12.18
N ASN A 867 0.19 -33.03 12.49
CA ASN A 867 1.01 -32.35 11.50
C ASN A 867 2.02 -33.29 10.83
N ASN A 868 2.38 -32.99 9.58
CA ASN A 868 3.45 -33.64 8.83
C ASN A 868 4.56 -32.63 8.52
N GLY A 869 5.71 -32.77 9.16
CA GLY A 869 6.76 -31.74 9.21
C GLY A 869 8.14 -32.21 8.78
N SER A 870 8.91 -31.32 8.15
CA SER A 870 10.34 -31.54 7.92
C SER A 870 11.16 -30.26 8.14
N SER A 871 12.31 -30.37 8.83
CA SER A 871 13.29 -29.28 8.92
C SER A 871 14.72 -29.81 8.83
N GLU A 872 15.57 -29.09 8.08
CA GLU A 872 16.99 -29.42 7.99
C GLU A 872 17.77 -29.14 9.28
N LYS A 873 17.29 -28.21 10.11
CA LYS A 873 17.85 -27.87 11.42
C LYS A 873 16.88 -26.96 12.20
N GLY A 874 16.57 -27.30 13.45
CA GLY A 874 15.65 -26.56 14.31
C GLY A 874 14.52 -27.45 14.83
N ALA A 875 13.34 -26.87 15.08
CA ALA A 875 12.21 -27.56 15.70
C ALA A 875 11.13 -27.99 14.68
N VAL A 876 10.52 -29.16 14.87
CA VAL A 876 9.48 -29.73 13.99
C VAL A 876 8.32 -30.29 14.81
N ASN A 877 7.08 -29.90 14.51
CA ASN A 877 5.88 -30.28 15.26
C ASN A 877 6.04 -30.15 16.81
N SER A 878 6.76 -29.13 17.28
CA SER A 878 7.29 -29.02 18.64
C SER A 878 6.86 -27.73 19.35
N VAL A 879 7.15 -27.64 20.65
CA VAL A 879 7.12 -26.38 21.40
C VAL A 879 8.52 -26.04 21.89
N ASP A 880 9.12 -24.99 21.34
CA ASP A 880 10.51 -24.58 21.59
C ASP A 880 10.56 -23.21 22.29
N THR A 881 10.95 -23.16 23.57
CA THR A 881 11.06 -21.92 24.34
C THR A 881 12.48 -21.70 24.85
N GLU A 882 13.03 -20.51 24.63
CA GLU A 882 14.33 -20.13 25.16
C GLU A 882 14.26 -19.76 26.65
N GLY A 883 13.10 -19.31 27.12
CA GLY A 883 12.80 -19.06 28.53
C GLY A 883 12.16 -20.27 29.23
N SER A 884 11.12 -20.01 30.02
CA SER A 884 10.43 -21.00 30.87
C SER A 884 9.05 -21.40 30.33
N VAL A 885 8.56 -22.57 30.73
CA VAL A 885 7.13 -22.96 30.64
C VAL A 885 6.52 -22.89 32.04
N ARG A 886 5.45 -22.11 32.25
CA ARG A 886 4.85 -21.91 33.58
C ARG A 886 3.33 -22.02 33.59
N ALA A 887 2.75 -22.88 34.43
CA ALA A 887 1.30 -23.02 34.58
C ALA A 887 0.55 -23.19 33.23
N SER A 888 1.16 -23.92 32.28
CA SER A 888 0.67 -24.10 30.92
C SER A 888 0.38 -25.56 30.63
N SER A 889 -0.57 -25.82 29.73
CA SER A 889 -0.88 -27.15 29.22
C SER A 889 -0.39 -27.27 27.78
N ILE A 890 0.49 -28.25 27.51
CA ILE A 890 1.10 -28.50 26.20
C ILE A 890 0.76 -29.92 25.76
N THR A 891 0.13 -30.06 24.60
CA THR A 891 -0.17 -31.37 23.98
C THR A 891 0.46 -31.48 22.60
N ILE A 892 1.26 -32.51 22.39
CA ILE A 892 1.86 -32.88 21.10
C ILE A 892 1.35 -34.28 20.71
N LEU A 893 0.44 -34.35 19.74
CA LEU A 893 -0.36 -35.57 19.47
C LEU A 893 -0.34 -36.00 17.99
N GLY A 894 0.03 -37.26 17.73
CA GLY A 894 -0.16 -37.91 16.42
C GLY A 894 0.60 -37.27 15.25
N ASN A 895 1.63 -36.49 15.53
CA ASN A 895 2.43 -35.82 14.51
C ASN A 895 3.42 -36.78 13.85
N GLN A 896 3.82 -36.46 12.62
CA GLN A 896 4.76 -37.23 11.79
C GLN A 896 5.83 -36.30 11.21
N GLY A 897 7.06 -36.81 11.00
CA GLY A 897 8.08 -36.02 10.32
C GLY A 897 9.53 -36.42 10.56
N SER A 898 10.44 -35.54 10.15
CA SER A 898 11.88 -35.65 10.40
C SER A 898 12.56 -34.30 10.68
N ALA A 899 13.60 -34.34 11.52
CA ALA A 899 14.54 -33.25 11.73
C ALA A 899 15.98 -33.74 11.49
N SER A 900 16.90 -32.87 11.07
CA SER A 900 18.32 -33.22 10.91
C SER A 900 19.27 -32.22 11.57
N ARG A 901 20.58 -32.50 11.54
CA ARG A 901 21.67 -31.62 11.99
C ARG A 901 21.49 -31.10 13.43
N GLY A 902 21.16 -32.00 14.36
CA GLY A 902 20.87 -31.66 15.76
C GLY A 902 19.46 -31.11 16.02
N GLY A 903 18.54 -31.27 15.06
CA GLY A 903 17.16 -30.80 15.16
C GLY A 903 16.31 -31.57 16.17
N THR A 904 15.18 -30.97 16.54
CA THR A 904 14.22 -31.46 17.52
C THR A 904 12.87 -31.71 16.86
N ILE A 905 12.21 -32.83 17.18
CA ILE A 905 10.92 -33.21 16.60
C ILE A 905 9.91 -33.74 17.63
N ASN A 906 8.64 -33.37 17.48
CA ASN A 906 7.50 -33.77 18.33
C ASN A 906 7.77 -33.59 19.84
N SER A 907 8.52 -32.55 20.24
CA SER A 907 9.12 -32.44 21.57
C SER A 907 8.83 -31.09 22.24
N VAL A 908 9.08 -30.99 23.53
CA VAL A 908 9.08 -29.73 24.29
C VAL A 908 10.50 -29.41 24.75
N THR A 909 11.04 -28.27 24.32
CA THR A 909 12.38 -27.78 24.70
C THR A 909 12.29 -26.47 25.49
N GLY A 910 13.08 -26.36 26.56
CA GLY A 910 13.12 -25.18 27.42
C GLY A 910 14.51 -24.93 28.01
N ARG A 911 15.15 -23.77 27.77
CA ARG A 911 16.44 -23.48 28.46
C ARG A 911 16.25 -22.97 29.89
N GLY A 912 15.08 -22.40 30.20
CA GLY A 912 14.67 -22.01 31.55
C GLY A 912 14.10 -23.17 32.37
N SER A 913 13.05 -22.90 33.15
CA SER A 913 12.37 -23.92 33.96
C SER A 913 11.01 -24.34 33.39
N ILE A 914 10.56 -25.55 33.71
CA ILE A 914 9.18 -26.01 33.53
C ILE A 914 8.54 -26.11 34.90
N THR A 915 7.50 -25.31 35.19
CA THR A 915 6.90 -25.26 36.53
C THR A 915 5.37 -25.20 36.53
N GLY A 916 4.72 -26.07 37.32
CA GLY A 916 3.26 -26.07 37.48
C GLY A 916 2.47 -26.46 36.23
N GLY A 917 3.11 -27.10 35.24
CA GLY A 917 2.53 -27.36 33.93
C GLY A 917 2.12 -28.83 33.70
N GLN A 918 1.34 -29.03 32.64
CA GLN A 918 0.99 -30.35 32.11
C GLN A 918 1.59 -30.50 30.70
N ILE A 919 2.33 -31.58 30.44
CA ILE A 919 2.93 -31.86 29.14
C ILE A 919 2.56 -33.28 28.72
N ALA A 920 1.94 -33.41 27.56
CA ALA A 920 1.55 -34.69 26.97
C ALA A 920 2.16 -34.84 25.56
N ILE A 921 2.97 -35.88 25.35
CA ILE A 921 3.55 -36.26 24.04
C ILE A 921 3.01 -37.65 23.70
N LEU A 922 2.08 -37.71 22.74
CA LEU A 922 1.19 -38.86 22.54
C LEU A 922 1.21 -39.36 21.08
N GLY A 923 1.49 -40.65 20.87
CA GLY A 923 1.27 -41.32 19.57
C GLY A 923 2.06 -40.76 18.37
N ASN A 924 3.13 -39.99 18.60
CA ASN A 924 3.89 -39.34 17.54
C ASN A 924 4.88 -40.28 16.86
N ARG A 925 5.20 -40.01 15.59
CA ARG A 925 6.27 -40.68 14.83
C ARG A 925 7.32 -39.65 14.41
N GLY A 926 8.56 -39.84 14.81
CA GLY A 926 9.61 -38.84 14.56
C GLY A 926 11.00 -39.45 14.38
N SER A 927 11.77 -38.88 13.45
CA SER A 927 13.20 -39.19 13.29
C SER A 927 14.04 -37.93 13.43
N ALA A 928 15.14 -38.01 14.18
CA ALA A 928 16.14 -36.94 14.29
C ALA A 928 17.55 -37.45 13.94
N SER A 929 18.45 -36.57 13.51
CA SER A 929 19.91 -36.85 13.50
C SER A 929 20.58 -35.97 14.55
N ASP A 930 21.41 -36.58 15.41
CA ASP A 930 22.19 -35.93 16.46
C ASP A 930 21.35 -35.10 17.45
N GLY A 931 20.06 -35.43 17.59
CA GLY A 931 19.05 -34.53 18.14
C GLY A 931 17.99 -35.22 18.99
N THR A 932 16.81 -34.61 19.07
CA THR A 932 15.77 -34.97 20.06
C THR A 932 14.44 -35.33 19.38
N ALA A 933 13.84 -36.47 19.74
CA ALA A 933 12.57 -36.94 19.21
C ALA A 933 11.58 -37.33 20.31
N ASN A 934 10.32 -36.88 20.19
CA ASN A 934 9.19 -37.21 21.08
C ASN A 934 9.48 -37.01 22.59
N SER A 935 10.27 -36.01 22.98
CA SER A 935 10.88 -35.90 24.32
C SER A 935 10.62 -34.55 24.99
N VAL A 936 10.93 -34.46 26.29
CA VAL A 936 10.98 -33.20 27.04
C VAL A 936 12.42 -32.93 27.47
N THR A 937 13.00 -31.82 27.02
CA THR A 937 14.40 -31.45 27.32
C THR A 937 14.45 -30.06 27.95
N VAL A 938 15.09 -29.98 29.14
CA VAL A 938 15.12 -28.76 29.95
C VAL A 938 16.53 -28.49 30.48
N ASP A 939 17.12 -27.34 30.14
CA ASP A 939 18.46 -27.01 30.64
C ASP A 939 18.42 -26.55 32.12
N GLY A 940 17.30 -25.95 32.56
CA GLY A 940 17.02 -25.61 33.95
C GLY A 940 16.32 -26.72 34.74
N SER A 941 15.37 -26.33 35.60
CA SER A 941 14.65 -27.24 36.53
C SER A 941 13.22 -27.56 36.08
N VAL A 942 12.73 -28.75 36.43
CA VAL A 942 11.34 -29.18 36.31
C VAL A 942 10.71 -29.22 37.70
N GLY A 943 9.59 -28.52 37.93
CA GLY A 943 8.98 -28.39 39.25
C GLY A 943 7.46 -28.53 39.23
N ALA A 944 6.88 -29.27 40.18
CA ALA A 944 5.43 -29.39 40.36
C ALA A 944 4.64 -29.64 39.05
N SER A 945 5.20 -30.44 38.14
CA SER A 945 4.67 -30.62 36.77
C SER A 945 4.32 -32.08 36.50
N SER A 946 3.37 -32.32 35.60
CA SER A 946 3.01 -33.65 35.11
C SER A 946 3.46 -33.80 33.66
N ILE A 947 4.28 -34.82 33.38
CA ILE A 947 4.83 -35.12 32.07
C ILE A 947 4.44 -36.54 31.67
N THR A 948 3.74 -36.69 30.55
CA THR A 948 3.32 -37.98 29.98
C THR A 948 3.89 -38.14 28.57
N ILE A 949 4.64 -39.21 28.35
CA ILE A 949 5.16 -39.62 27.03
C ILE A 949 4.60 -41.03 26.75
N LEU A 950 3.62 -41.14 25.86
CA LEU A 950 2.82 -42.36 25.66
C LEU A 950 2.71 -42.77 24.18
N GLY A 951 3.02 -44.03 23.88
CA GLY A 951 2.73 -44.65 22.58
C GLY A 951 3.51 -44.08 21.39
N ASN A 952 4.61 -43.37 21.62
CA ASN A 952 5.40 -42.74 20.56
C ASN A 952 6.36 -43.72 19.89
N HIS A 953 6.69 -43.47 18.62
CA HIS A 953 7.71 -44.18 17.87
C HIS A 953 8.81 -43.20 17.44
N GLY A 954 10.05 -43.41 17.90
CA GLY A 954 11.13 -42.45 17.70
C GLY A 954 12.47 -43.07 17.28
N THR A 955 13.22 -42.39 16.42
CA THR A 955 14.56 -42.84 15.99
C THR A 955 15.57 -41.70 15.99
N THR A 956 16.77 -41.93 16.53
CA THR A 956 17.93 -41.04 16.40
C THR A 956 19.15 -41.74 15.79
N ASN A 957 19.86 -41.02 14.92
CA ASN A 957 21.13 -41.45 14.32
C ASN A 957 22.25 -40.45 14.68
N GLY A 958 23.45 -40.94 15.01
CA GLY A 958 24.61 -40.15 15.44
C GLY A 958 24.65 -39.83 16.94
N GLY A 959 23.53 -40.06 17.63
CA GLY A 959 23.35 -39.91 19.06
C GLY A 959 22.06 -39.14 19.36
N GLY A 960 21.79 -38.86 20.64
CA GLY A 960 20.68 -37.99 21.06
C GLY A 960 19.61 -38.67 21.93
N THR A 961 18.40 -38.10 21.91
CA THR A 961 17.34 -38.34 22.91
C THR A 961 16.02 -38.75 22.27
N VAL A 962 15.41 -39.85 22.73
CA VAL A 962 14.18 -40.43 22.15
C VAL A 962 13.17 -40.78 23.25
N ASN A 963 11.92 -40.34 23.12
CA ASN A 963 10.80 -40.63 24.04
C ASN A 963 11.15 -40.42 25.53
N SER A 964 11.97 -39.42 25.87
CA SER A 964 12.64 -39.30 27.17
C SER A 964 12.41 -37.96 27.85
N VAL A 965 12.72 -37.87 29.14
CA VAL A 965 12.81 -36.58 29.88
C VAL A 965 14.25 -36.33 30.29
N THR A 966 14.82 -35.20 29.87
CA THR A 966 16.23 -34.87 30.15
C THR A 966 16.36 -33.50 30.83
N GLY A 967 17.06 -33.44 31.96
CA GLY A 967 17.26 -32.22 32.76
C GLY A 967 18.72 -31.96 33.14
N SER A 968 19.10 -30.69 33.34
CA SER A 968 20.37 -30.35 34.02
C SER A 968 20.23 -29.65 35.37
N GLY A 969 19.06 -29.08 35.69
CA GLY A 969 18.75 -28.55 37.01
C GLY A 969 18.17 -29.62 37.95
N SER A 970 17.13 -29.23 38.70
CA SER A 970 16.43 -30.13 39.62
C SER A 970 15.07 -30.56 39.09
N ILE A 971 14.69 -31.82 39.31
CA ILE A 971 13.34 -32.35 39.06
C ILE A 971 12.63 -32.49 40.41
N LYS A 972 11.71 -31.59 40.74
CA LYS A 972 11.08 -31.48 42.07
C LYS A 972 9.58 -31.69 42.02
N ALA A 973 9.03 -32.45 42.97
CA ALA A 973 7.57 -32.62 43.17
C ALA A 973 6.79 -32.94 41.88
N SER A 974 7.40 -33.66 40.94
CA SER A 974 6.88 -33.84 39.58
C SER A 974 6.50 -35.30 39.32
N GLN A 975 5.52 -35.49 38.44
CA GLN A 975 5.05 -36.80 37.99
C GLN A 975 5.52 -37.02 36.56
N ILE A 976 6.23 -38.11 36.30
CA ILE A 976 6.75 -38.46 34.98
C ILE A 976 6.29 -39.88 34.63
N LEU A 977 5.52 -40.01 33.55
CA LEU A 977 5.08 -41.27 32.98
C LEU A 977 5.65 -41.44 31.57
N ILE A 978 6.43 -42.48 31.34
CA ILE A 978 6.91 -42.89 30.02
C ILE A 978 6.41 -44.31 29.78
N ALA A 979 5.44 -44.47 28.88
CA ALA A 979 4.72 -45.73 28.72
C ALA A 979 4.51 -46.15 27.25
N ALA A 980 4.59 -47.46 27.00
CA ALA A 980 4.29 -48.08 25.70
C ALA A 980 5.01 -47.45 24.48
N ASN A 981 6.17 -46.80 24.68
CA ASN A 981 6.91 -46.17 23.59
C ASN A 981 7.87 -47.16 22.91
N SER A 982 8.09 -46.99 21.60
CA SER A 982 9.11 -47.68 20.82
C SER A 982 10.21 -46.70 20.40
N GLY A 983 11.47 -47.04 20.64
CA GLY A 983 12.60 -46.13 20.40
C GLY A 983 13.91 -46.79 20.00
N SER A 984 14.70 -46.14 19.14
CA SER A 984 16.08 -46.55 18.85
C SER A 984 17.05 -45.38 18.71
N ALA A 985 18.22 -45.47 19.32
CA ALA A 985 19.32 -44.52 19.14
C ALA A 985 20.60 -45.21 18.63
N ARG A 986 21.24 -44.67 17.59
CA ARG A 986 22.53 -45.17 17.07
C ARG A 986 23.65 -44.17 17.35
N GLY A 987 24.74 -44.61 17.97
CA GLY A 987 25.90 -43.75 18.30
C GLY A 987 26.03 -43.33 19.77
N GLY A 988 25.30 -43.98 20.68
CA GLY A 988 25.17 -43.60 22.08
C GLY A 988 24.06 -42.57 22.29
N GLY A 989 23.11 -42.84 23.19
CA GLY A 989 21.94 -41.97 23.36
C GLY A 989 20.99 -42.41 24.47
N THR A 990 19.95 -41.62 24.71
CA THR A 990 18.97 -41.80 25.79
C THR A 990 17.61 -42.16 25.18
N VAL A 991 17.05 -43.33 25.53
CA VAL A 991 15.82 -43.88 24.92
C VAL A 991 14.82 -44.29 25.99
N ASN A 992 13.57 -43.84 25.91
CA ASN A 992 12.47 -44.13 26.85
C ASN A 992 12.85 -43.92 28.34
N SER A 993 13.67 -42.92 28.65
CA SER A 993 14.40 -42.80 29.93
C SER A 993 14.21 -41.44 30.59
N VAL A 994 14.55 -41.34 31.88
CA VAL A 994 14.71 -40.06 32.58
C VAL A 994 16.18 -39.86 32.90
N SER A 995 16.78 -38.75 32.46
CA SER A 995 18.21 -38.45 32.68
C SER A 995 18.38 -37.04 33.25
N ASN A 996 18.98 -36.93 34.44
CA ASN A 996 19.10 -35.65 35.14
C ASN A 996 20.54 -35.41 35.65
N LYS A 997 21.14 -34.26 35.30
CA LYS A 997 22.49 -33.89 35.77
C LYS A 997 22.53 -33.20 37.14
N GLY A 998 21.40 -32.71 37.67
CA GLY A 998 21.29 -32.20 39.03
C GLY A 998 20.66 -33.22 39.97
N SER A 999 19.66 -32.80 40.76
CA SER A 999 18.93 -33.68 41.70
C SER A 999 17.47 -33.95 41.31
N ILE A 1000 16.97 -35.11 41.67
CA ILE A 1000 15.54 -35.48 41.64
C ILE A 1000 15.05 -35.46 43.09
N ALA A 1001 13.93 -34.80 43.40
CA ALA A 1001 13.43 -34.73 44.78
C ALA A 1001 11.89 -34.74 44.86
N ALA A 1002 11.36 -35.59 45.74
CA ALA A 1002 9.92 -35.86 45.88
C ALA A 1002 9.20 -36.12 44.54
N ALA A 1003 9.87 -36.76 43.58
CA ALA A 1003 9.31 -37.03 42.25
C ALA A 1003 8.83 -38.48 42.10
N ASN A 1004 7.79 -38.68 41.30
CA ASN A 1004 7.27 -40.00 40.95
C ASN A 1004 7.56 -40.28 39.48
N ILE A 1005 8.41 -41.27 39.20
CA ILE A 1005 8.86 -41.63 37.85
C ILE A 1005 8.42 -43.05 37.55
N THR A 1006 7.66 -43.24 36.47
CA THR A 1006 7.16 -44.55 36.01
C THR A 1006 7.55 -44.78 34.56
N LEU A 1007 8.37 -45.82 34.32
CA LEU A 1007 8.76 -46.32 33.00
C LEU A 1007 8.11 -47.69 32.80
N ILE A 1008 7.06 -47.80 31.97
CA ILE A 1008 6.29 -49.04 31.85
C ILE A 1008 6.02 -49.50 30.40
N GLY A 1009 6.29 -50.77 30.12
CA GLY A 1009 5.94 -51.40 28.83
C GLY A 1009 6.66 -50.83 27.61
N ASN A 1010 7.80 -50.13 27.78
CA ASN A 1010 8.53 -49.51 26.69
C ASN A 1010 9.45 -50.51 25.98
N GLN A 1011 9.60 -50.35 24.66
CA GLN A 1011 10.54 -51.09 23.83
C GLN A 1011 11.66 -50.14 23.34
N GLY A 1012 12.92 -50.47 23.61
CA GLY A 1012 14.04 -49.56 23.38
C GLY A 1012 15.32 -50.23 22.92
N SER A 1013 16.10 -49.56 22.06
CA SER A 1013 17.44 -50.02 21.67
C SER A 1013 18.45 -48.88 21.57
N ALA A 1014 19.70 -49.11 21.98
CA ALA A 1014 20.80 -48.17 21.78
C ALA A 1014 22.10 -48.89 21.34
N THR A 1015 22.79 -48.37 20.33
CA THR A 1015 24.13 -48.87 19.95
C THR A 1015 25.21 -47.87 20.30
N GLY A 1016 26.28 -48.31 20.99
CA GLY A 1016 27.39 -47.45 21.40
C GLY A 1016 27.25 -46.81 22.78
N GLY A 1017 26.89 -47.59 23.80
CA GLY A 1017 26.98 -47.14 25.20
C GLY A 1017 25.82 -46.28 25.72
N GLY A 1018 24.62 -46.42 25.15
CA GLY A 1018 23.44 -45.63 25.54
C GLY A 1018 22.69 -46.08 26.81
N THR A 1019 21.72 -45.26 27.21
CA THR A 1019 20.80 -45.46 28.35
C THR A 1019 19.39 -45.74 27.83
N VAL A 1020 18.80 -46.88 28.18
CA VAL A 1020 17.53 -47.40 27.61
C VAL A 1020 16.56 -47.80 28.73
N ASN A 1021 15.31 -47.35 28.66
CA ASN A 1021 14.24 -47.64 29.62
C ASN A 1021 14.67 -47.43 31.10
N SER A 1022 15.53 -46.44 31.37
CA SER A 1022 16.27 -46.31 32.63
C SER A 1022 16.10 -44.94 33.27
N VAL A 1023 16.42 -44.83 34.55
CA VAL A 1023 16.56 -43.54 35.25
C VAL A 1023 18.03 -43.32 35.57
N GLU A 1024 18.58 -42.19 35.13
CA GLU A 1024 19.94 -41.75 35.47
C GLU A 1024 19.89 -40.40 36.17
N ASN A 1025 20.53 -40.29 37.33
CA ASN A 1025 20.60 -39.06 38.12
C ASN A 1025 22.03 -38.85 38.66
N LYS A 1026 22.56 -37.63 38.55
CA LYS A 1026 23.93 -37.32 38.99
C LYS A 1026 24.05 -36.78 40.41
N GLY A 1027 22.97 -36.24 40.97
CA GLY A 1027 22.93 -35.69 42.32
C GLY A 1027 22.17 -36.57 43.31
N GLN A 1028 21.43 -35.93 44.22
CA GLN A 1028 20.50 -36.61 45.13
C GLN A 1028 19.25 -37.08 44.37
N LEU A 1029 18.66 -38.21 44.78
CA LEU A 1029 17.37 -38.72 44.32
C LEU A 1029 16.44 -38.92 45.52
N SER A 1030 15.23 -38.35 45.49
CA SER A 1030 14.17 -38.75 46.41
C SER A 1030 12.79 -38.85 45.76
N GLY A 1031 11.98 -39.79 46.24
CA GLY A 1031 10.65 -40.12 45.71
C GLY A 1031 10.49 -41.58 45.31
N MET A 1032 9.70 -41.85 44.27
CA MET A 1032 9.38 -43.19 43.79
C MET A 1032 9.85 -43.39 42.35
N VAL A 1033 10.50 -44.52 42.07
CA VAL A 1033 10.88 -44.94 40.71
C VAL A 1033 10.33 -46.34 40.42
N VAL A 1034 9.55 -46.49 39.36
CA VAL A 1034 9.03 -47.76 38.88
C VAL A 1034 9.53 -48.01 37.45
N ILE A 1035 10.18 -49.14 37.22
CA ILE A 1035 10.65 -49.61 35.91
C ILE A 1035 10.07 -51.00 35.69
N ALA A 1036 8.97 -51.11 34.93
CA ALA A 1036 8.20 -52.35 34.83
C ALA A 1036 7.88 -52.80 33.39
N GLY A 1037 7.99 -54.11 33.11
CA GLY A 1037 7.55 -54.70 31.84
C GLY A 1037 8.26 -54.18 30.59
N ASN A 1038 9.42 -53.52 30.71
CA ASN A 1038 10.13 -52.92 29.59
C ASN A 1038 11.02 -53.95 28.86
N ARG A 1039 11.15 -53.79 27.54
CA ARG A 1039 12.06 -54.59 26.69
C ARG A 1039 13.17 -53.68 26.15
N GLY A 1040 14.41 -53.90 26.58
CA GLY A 1040 15.52 -53.01 26.27
C GLY A 1040 16.77 -53.75 25.78
N SER A 1041 17.52 -53.13 24.86
CA SER A 1041 18.83 -53.63 24.45
C SER A 1041 19.87 -52.52 24.28
N ALA A 1042 21.07 -52.68 24.84
CA ALA A 1042 22.20 -51.79 24.58
C ALA A 1042 23.48 -52.57 24.22
N THR A 1043 24.32 -52.01 23.35
CA THR A 1043 25.64 -52.58 23.00
C THR A 1043 26.78 -51.66 23.42
N MET A 1044 27.94 -52.25 23.73
CA MET A 1044 29.17 -51.55 24.14
C MET A 1044 28.99 -50.75 25.44
N GLY A 1045 28.74 -51.43 26.56
CA GLY A 1045 28.76 -50.81 27.90
C GLY A 1045 27.49 -50.07 28.34
N GLY A 1046 26.39 -50.17 27.59
CA GLY A 1046 25.16 -49.40 27.86
C GLY A 1046 24.33 -49.88 29.07
N LYS A 1047 23.41 -49.00 29.51
CA LYS A 1047 22.50 -49.16 30.66
C LYS A 1047 21.08 -49.47 30.19
N VAL A 1048 20.44 -50.49 30.76
CA VAL A 1048 19.13 -51.00 30.33
C VAL A 1048 18.22 -51.29 31.51
N ASN A 1049 16.97 -50.84 31.47
CA ASN A 1049 15.93 -51.11 32.47
C ASN A 1049 16.39 -50.88 33.93
N SER A 1050 17.22 -49.86 34.19
CA SER A 1050 17.99 -49.72 35.44
C SER A 1050 17.83 -48.35 36.08
N LEU A 1051 18.11 -48.25 37.38
CA LEU A 1051 18.33 -46.98 38.08
C LEU A 1051 19.84 -46.78 38.31
N ILE A 1052 20.35 -45.61 37.94
CA ILE A 1052 21.73 -45.20 38.16
C ILE A 1052 21.71 -43.85 38.88
N ASN A 1053 22.23 -43.80 40.11
CA ASN A 1053 22.28 -42.59 40.93
C ASN A 1053 23.70 -42.33 41.46
N ASP A 1054 24.32 -41.22 41.08
CA ASP A 1054 25.70 -40.92 41.48
C ASP A 1054 25.80 -40.20 42.86
N GLY A 1055 24.70 -40.09 43.63
CA GLY A 1055 24.65 -39.45 44.95
C GLY A 1055 23.85 -40.22 46.01
N VAL A 1056 23.19 -39.50 46.92
CA VAL A 1056 22.28 -40.10 47.94
C VAL A 1056 20.92 -40.42 47.32
N MET A 1057 20.33 -41.54 47.70
CA MET A 1057 18.99 -41.96 47.31
C MET A 1057 18.09 -42.11 48.55
N THR A 1058 16.91 -41.48 48.55
CA THR A 1058 15.91 -41.60 49.63
C THR A 1058 14.51 -41.90 49.07
N GLY A 1059 14.01 -43.13 49.20
CA GLY A 1059 12.66 -43.48 48.73
C GLY A 1059 12.47 -44.93 48.30
N ALA A 1060 11.58 -45.16 47.33
CA ALA A 1060 11.16 -46.49 46.88
C ALA A 1060 11.50 -46.73 45.40
N VAL A 1061 12.08 -47.90 45.09
CA VAL A 1061 12.44 -48.31 43.73
C VAL A 1061 11.92 -49.71 43.45
N VAL A 1062 11.21 -49.88 42.32
CA VAL A 1062 10.68 -51.16 41.85
C VAL A 1062 11.17 -51.41 40.42
N ILE A 1063 11.89 -52.53 40.20
CA ILE A 1063 12.29 -53.02 38.87
C ILE A 1063 11.67 -54.39 38.65
N ALA A 1064 10.60 -54.48 37.87
CA ALA A 1064 9.76 -55.67 37.79
C ALA A 1064 9.46 -56.15 36.34
N GLY A 1065 9.58 -57.45 36.07
CA GLY A 1065 9.08 -58.05 34.81
C GLY A 1065 9.78 -57.58 33.52
N ASN A 1066 10.97 -57.00 33.60
CA ASN A 1066 11.67 -56.42 32.45
C ASN A 1066 12.53 -57.46 31.70
N GLN A 1067 12.67 -57.27 30.39
CA GLN A 1067 13.57 -58.04 29.52
C GLN A 1067 14.73 -57.13 29.08
N GLY A 1068 15.95 -57.45 29.50
CA GLY A 1068 17.14 -56.62 29.27
C GLY A 1068 18.25 -57.37 28.55
N ARG A 1069 18.90 -56.73 27.57
CA ARG A 1069 20.14 -57.23 26.95
C ARG A 1069 21.20 -56.14 26.96
N SER A 1070 22.30 -56.37 27.67
CA SER A 1070 23.49 -55.53 27.56
C SER A 1070 24.68 -56.36 27.09
N VAL A 1071 25.72 -55.71 26.55
CA VAL A 1071 26.91 -56.39 26.00
C VAL A 1071 28.17 -55.65 26.45
N ALA A 1072 29.12 -56.41 27.01
CA ALA A 1072 30.47 -56.01 27.44
C ALA A 1072 30.53 -54.74 28.31
N GLY A 1073 30.70 -54.90 29.63
CA GLY A 1073 30.87 -53.78 30.56
C GLY A 1073 29.59 -53.03 30.99
N GLY A 1074 28.42 -53.46 30.53
CA GLY A 1074 27.15 -52.74 30.71
C GLY A 1074 26.31 -53.12 31.92
N VAL A 1075 25.13 -52.50 32.03
CA VAL A 1075 24.21 -52.62 33.18
C VAL A 1075 22.81 -53.01 32.70
N SER A 1076 22.17 -53.98 33.35
CA SER A 1076 20.81 -54.44 33.02
C SER A 1076 19.98 -54.73 34.27
N ASN A 1077 18.71 -54.34 34.26
CA ASN A 1077 17.71 -54.67 35.30
C ASN A 1077 18.20 -54.46 36.76
N SER A 1078 18.99 -53.40 37.01
CA SER A 1078 19.75 -53.21 38.26
C SER A 1078 19.57 -51.82 38.88
N VAL A 1079 19.91 -51.69 40.16
CA VAL A 1079 20.09 -50.39 40.84
C VAL A 1079 21.57 -50.18 41.14
N ILE A 1080 22.16 -49.11 40.61
CA ILE A 1080 23.51 -48.67 40.94
C ILE A 1080 23.42 -47.32 41.67
N ASN A 1081 23.99 -47.24 42.86
CA ASN A 1081 24.05 -46.01 43.65
C ASN A 1081 25.52 -45.75 44.08
N LYS A 1082 25.96 -44.49 44.14
CA LYS A 1082 27.34 -44.13 44.57
C LYS A 1082 27.43 -43.36 45.89
N GLY A 1083 26.34 -43.34 46.67
CA GLY A 1083 26.28 -42.70 47.99
C GLY A 1083 25.59 -43.60 49.01
N VAL A 1084 24.63 -43.05 49.76
CA VAL A 1084 23.79 -43.81 50.70
C VAL A 1084 22.44 -44.14 50.05
N ILE A 1085 21.89 -45.32 50.32
CA ILE A 1085 20.50 -45.68 49.97
C ILE A 1085 19.67 -45.74 51.25
N THR A 1086 18.60 -44.94 51.33
CA THR A 1086 17.66 -44.91 52.44
C THR A 1086 16.25 -45.21 51.95
N GLY A 1087 15.69 -46.38 52.29
CA GLY A 1087 14.32 -46.76 51.88
C GLY A 1087 14.20 -48.18 51.35
N ALA A 1088 13.42 -48.39 50.28
CA ALA A 1088 13.06 -49.73 49.79
C ALA A 1088 13.46 -49.93 48.32
N VAL A 1089 14.13 -51.05 48.02
CA VAL A 1089 14.45 -51.47 46.65
C VAL A 1089 13.92 -52.88 46.41
N THR A 1090 13.10 -53.06 45.38
CA THR A 1090 12.55 -54.35 44.96
C THR A 1090 12.91 -54.64 43.51
N ILE A 1091 13.61 -55.75 43.26
CA ILE A 1091 13.91 -56.26 41.91
C ILE A 1091 13.27 -57.65 41.78
N VAL A 1092 12.29 -57.79 40.89
CA VAL A 1092 11.50 -59.04 40.79
C VAL A 1092 11.17 -59.48 39.36
N GLY A 1093 11.32 -60.78 39.06
CA GLY A 1093 10.79 -61.39 37.83
C GLY A 1093 11.41 -60.87 36.53
N ASN A 1094 12.66 -60.39 36.55
CA ASN A 1094 13.34 -59.86 35.37
C ASN A 1094 14.10 -60.95 34.60
N ASN A 1095 14.34 -60.73 33.31
CA ASN A 1095 15.14 -61.61 32.45
C ASN A 1095 16.29 -60.82 31.80
N THR A 1096 17.52 -61.32 31.89
CA THR A 1096 18.72 -60.69 31.31
C THR A 1096 19.47 -61.65 30.37
N ALA A 1097 19.93 -61.15 29.22
CA ALA A 1097 21.00 -61.77 28.44
C ALA A 1097 22.34 -61.03 28.65
N SER A 1098 23.41 -61.76 28.98
CA SER A 1098 24.66 -61.19 29.47
C SER A 1098 25.92 -61.74 28.80
N ALA A 1099 26.78 -60.85 28.28
CA ALA A 1099 28.19 -61.11 27.99
C ALA A 1099 29.08 -60.80 29.21
N ALA A 1100 30.39 -61.08 29.11
CA ALA A 1100 31.35 -60.83 30.19
C ALA A 1100 31.37 -59.37 30.70
N GLY A 1101 31.61 -59.20 32.00
CA GLY A 1101 31.78 -57.89 32.65
C GLY A 1101 30.48 -57.08 32.89
N ILE A 1102 29.32 -57.72 32.99
CA ILE A 1102 28.02 -57.03 33.12
C ILE A 1102 27.49 -57.02 34.56
N THR A 1103 26.86 -55.90 34.96
CA THR A 1103 26.04 -55.81 36.18
C THR A 1103 24.58 -56.15 35.86
N SER A 1104 24.01 -57.21 36.44
CA SER A 1104 22.67 -57.71 36.11
C SER A 1104 21.86 -58.08 37.35
N GLY A 1105 20.60 -57.64 37.42
CA GLY A 1105 19.64 -58.04 38.46
C GLY A 1105 20.08 -57.77 39.90
N SER A 1106 20.90 -56.73 40.13
CA SER A 1106 21.59 -56.50 41.41
C SER A 1106 21.35 -55.11 41.97
N VAL A 1107 21.53 -54.95 43.28
CA VAL A 1107 21.63 -53.65 43.93
C VAL A 1107 23.07 -53.42 44.34
N ARG A 1108 23.75 -52.50 43.65
CA ARG A 1108 25.17 -52.20 43.86
C ARG A 1108 25.34 -50.79 44.39
N ASN A 1109 25.69 -50.68 45.67
CA ASN A 1109 26.10 -49.42 46.28
C ASN A 1109 27.63 -49.30 46.23
N ILE A 1110 28.17 -48.19 45.73
CA ILE A 1110 29.60 -47.98 45.47
C ILE A 1110 30.04 -46.71 46.22
N GLY A 1111 30.35 -46.81 47.51
CA GLY A 1111 30.86 -45.69 48.32
C GLY A 1111 30.02 -45.26 49.53
N GLY A 1112 29.07 -46.08 49.99
CA GLY A 1112 28.29 -45.76 51.20
C GLY A 1112 27.43 -46.93 51.72
N ALA A 1113 26.64 -46.66 52.74
CA ALA A 1113 25.78 -47.67 53.38
C ALA A 1113 24.39 -47.81 52.72
N VAL A 1114 23.75 -48.96 52.93
CA VAL A 1114 22.33 -49.19 52.64
C VAL A 1114 21.57 -49.25 53.96
N THR A 1115 20.72 -48.25 54.21
CA THR A 1115 19.88 -48.10 55.40
C THR A 1115 18.41 -48.28 55.02
N GLY A 1116 18.00 -49.53 54.84
CA GLY A 1116 16.65 -49.87 54.37
C GLY A 1116 16.49 -51.33 53.94
N VAL A 1117 15.40 -51.63 53.23
CA VAL A 1117 15.06 -52.99 52.77
C VAL A 1117 15.43 -53.16 51.30
N VAL A 1118 16.21 -54.20 50.98
CA VAL A 1118 16.55 -54.59 49.61
C VAL A 1118 16.07 -56.03 49.38
N GLY A 1119 15.13 -56.19 48.44
CA GLY A 1119 14.63 -57.49 48.00
C GLY A 1119 14.97 -57.74 46.53
N VAL A 1120 15.60 -58.87 46.23
CA VAL A 1120 15.92 -59.33 44.87
C VAL A 1120 15.44 -60.78 44.72
N ALA A 1121 14.50 -61.05 43.81
CA ALA A 1121 13.90 -62.38 43.66
C ALA A 1121 13.53 -62.70 42.20
N GLY A 1122 13.72 -63.97 41.78
CA GLY A 1122 13.24 -64.45 40.48
C GLY A 1122 13.84 -63.76 39.25
N ASN A 1123 15.12 -63.36 39.30
CA ASN A 1123 15.83 -62.85 38.13
C ASN A 1123 16.47 -64.01 37.34
N ALA A 1124 16.13 -64.20 36.07
CA ALA A 1124 16.64 -65.28 35.22
C ALA A 1124 17.69 -64.78 34.21
N ALA A 1125 18.79 -65.53 34.04
CA ALA A 1125 19.80 -65.26 33.01
C ALA A 1125 19.70 -66.33 31.90
N PHE A 1126 19.24 -65.97 30.70
CA PHE A 1126 19.00 -66.96 29.63
C PHE A 1126 20.23 -67.23 28.74
N ALA A 1127 21.29 -66.44 28.85
CA ALA A 1127 22.57 -66.69 28.20
C ALA A 1127 23.72 -66.04 28.98
N ALA A 1128 24.74 -66.83 29.31
CA ALA A 1128 25.99 -66.40 29.93
C ALA A 1128 27.17 -67.09 29.23
N ASN A 1129 28.27 -66.36 29.03
CA ASN A 1129 29.52 -66.91 28.51
C ASN A 1129 30.44 -67.20 29.72
N PRO A 1130 31.16 -68.34 29.78
CA PRO A 1130 31.89 -68.72 30.99
C PRO A 1130 33.11 -67.82 31.23
N GLY A 1131 33.13 -67.13 32.37
CA GLY A 1131 34.23 -66.28 32.79
C GLY A 1131 33.80 -65.17 33.75
N TYR A 1132 34.33 -65.20 34.97
CA TYR A 1132 34.14 -64.27 36.10
C TYR A 1132 32.84 -64.41 36.92
N THR A 1133 33.01 -65.12 38.05
CA THR A 1133 32.15 -65.11 39.24
C THR A 1133 32.72 -64.14 40.28
N TYR A 1134 31.89 -63.48 41.10
CA TYR A 1134 32.13 -63.30 42.55
C TYR A 1134 30.89 -62.73 43.26
N VAL A 1135 30.38 -63.47 44.26
CA VAL A 1135 29.53 -62.96 45.34
C VAL A 1135 29.88 -63.76 46.60
N THR A 1136 30.10 -63.09 47.73
CA THR A 1136 30.06 -63.69 49.07
C THR A 1136 28.86 -63.10 49.81
N PRO A 1137 28.05 -63.92 50.51
CA PRO A 1137 26.93 -63.42 51.30
C PRO A 1137 27.42 -62.94 52.68
N SER A 1138 26.86 -61.83 53.18
CA SER A 1138 26.95 -61.46 54.60
C SER A 1138 25.60 -60.96 55.10
N VAL A 1139 25.21 -61.39 56.30
CA VAL A 1139 24.03 -60.90 57.02
C VAL A 1139 24.49 -59.88 58.06
N GLY A 1140 23.82 -58.73 58.11
CA GLY A 1140 24.30 -57.54 58.84
C GLY A 1140 24.75 -56.44 57.87
N VAL A 1141 24.61 -55.17 58.29
CA VAL A 1141 24.77 -53.91 57.51
C VAL A 1141 25.52 -54.10 56.18
N VAL A 1142 24.75 -54.18 55.08
CA VAL A 1142 25.28 -54.54 53.76
C VAL A 1142 26.18 -53.41 53.24
N ASN A 1143 27.48 -53.56 53.50
CA ASN A 1143 28.46 -52.52 53.20
C ASN A 1143 28.93 -52.55 51.73
N ASN A 1144 28.68 -53.63 50.99
CA ASN A 1144 28.96 -53.73 49.54
C ASN A 1144 28.06 -54.75 48.82
N SER A 1145 26.96 -54.27 48.22
CA SER A 1145 26.07 -54.94 47.25
C SER A 1145 25.20 -56.13 47.69
N VAL A 1146 24.06 -56.31 47.02
CA VAL A 1146 23.19 -57.49 47.07
C VAL A 1146 23.02 -58.05 45.65
N THR A 1147 23.43 -59.30 45.47
CA THR A 1147 23.34 -60.03 44.19
C THR A 1147 22.76 -61.42 44.45
N VAL A 1148 21.69 -61.77 43.72
CA VAL A 1148 21.08 -63.10 43.77
C VAL A 1148 21.12 -63.70 42.36
N VAL A 1149 21.87 -64.79 42.22
CA VAL A 1149 22.00 -65.54 40.97
C VAL A 1149 21.11 -66.80 41.08
N PRO A 1150 20.28 -67.13 40.07
CA PRO A 1150 19.60 -68.42 40.05
C PRO A 1150 20.62 -69.55 39.79
N ALA A 1151 20.40 -70.71 40.40
CA ALA A 1151 21.21 -71.89 40.11
C ALA A 1151 20.98 -72.37 38.67
N PHE A 1152 22.06 -72.70 37.95
CA PHE A 1152 22.01 -73.36 36.65
C PHE A 1152 22.76 -74.68 36.70
N ASN A 1153 22.13 -75.74 36.18
CA ASN A 1153 22.82 -76.98 35.87
C ASN A 1153 23.69 -76.78 34.63
N ILE A 1154 24.95 -77.18 34.73
CA ILE A 1154 25.83 -77.37 33.57
C ILE A 1154 25.47 -78.72 32.94
N VAL A 1155 25.24 -78.75 31.63
CA VAL A 1155 25.27 -79.98 30.84
C VAL A 1155 26.23 -79.73 29.69
N SER A 1156 27.30 -80.52 29.63
CA SER A 1156 28.27 -80.51 28.54
C SER A 1156 27.89 -81.54 27.49
N ASN A 1157 27.43 -81.06 26.33
CA ASN A 1157 27.78 -81.51 24.97
C ASN A 1157 26.90 -80.77 23.95
#